data_AF-A0A2N5K7S9-F1
#
_entry.id   AF-A0A2N5K7S9-F1
#
_cell.length_a   1.000
_cell.length_b   1.000
_cell.length_c   1.000
_cell.angle_alpha   90.00
_cell.angle_beta   90.00
_cell.angle_gamma   90.00
#
_symmetry.space_group_name_H-M   'P 1'
#
loop_
_entity.id
_entity.type
_entity.pdbx_description
1 polymer ?
#
loop_
_entity_poly.entity_id
_entity_poly.type
_entity_poly.pdbx_seq_one_letter_code
_entity_poly.pdbx_strand_id
1 'polypeptide(L)'
;MSRFEHAQSEVLEIADSYQSVTAFPSEWRKYLPSDATSAHWYDEAALVKLVFHEVAHARRGGVDKLLRDFVREFKGLSSTQKAKAVTDSLPHIKRLSDFDERRDDVAALLAAMQAHSDPPKPDTLGAVGREYMRSRLEAWHDTMPDTFEYERRKGADGGVPFVVEAASVWTRKPGEVYMGVNFSPPFGDPFAETYLECKDINGYSVAGFLYTARAGTVGRYRSPDYHVPCAIAVHVTSPVFAFLDRAKSRVSLNQHRELTAALANVLWSVTHRIHKESKRREKGKVRDTRAAAKQERKASLTMKAAVFEVLPAAWSHATGNGQYPVSARNLYYAVRPLIQGLVGQGKDGNQQELDYSYFSQTLLPRYQADTRKPLEGIYYEPRGTLREPHTGAEVLLGTREVETYDFPEYTYNKILYCEKQGLWPILSAARIAERYDMAVVAAQGYATEAARVLFEKADTRESYQLFVLHDADPFGYNIALTLTEETQRMPGYQVDVIDLGLNLKEALDMGLQTETFTREKKLPSRLQLSDLEREYFVGKRISEKAWRCRRVELNAMTAPQTVEYIERKLEAEGALGKVIPPDRRLSSEAQQAFAGMLDEYVDEWVVRLLGLEGIKAALRDEFRDMIPRDLRTAIDTTFGEDVSRSWRAAVGERVRQELDRRQDSLKARVRQSILDAVTDTRI
;
A
#
# COMPACT_ATOMS: atom_id res chain seq x y z
N MET A 1 14.31 -43.59 8.48
CA MET A 1 13.53 -44.08 9.64
C MET A 1 14.50 -44.74 10.61
N SER A 2 14.72 -44.15 11.77
CA SER A 2 15.28 -44.87 12.93
C SER A 2 14.98 -44.07 14.19
N ARG A 3 14.14 -44.64 15.05
CA ARG A 3 14.03 -44.29 16.47
C ARG A 3 15.25 -44.88 17.16
N PHE A 4 16.05 -44.05 17.84
CA PHE A 4 16.94 -44.52 18.89
C PHE A 4 16.53 -43.87 20.20
N GLU A 5 15.98 -44.71 21.08
CA GLU A 5 15.83 -44.46 22.51
C GLU A 5 17.24 -44.43 23.13
N HIS A 6 17.60 -43.32 23.77
CA HIS A 6 18.75 -43.26 24.68
C HIS A 6 18.26 -43.21 26.12
N ALA A 7 17.86 -44.38 26.61
CA ALA A 7 17.66 -44.65 28.03
C ALA A 7 18.36 -45.97 28.37
N GLN A 8 19.69 -45.99 28.23
CA GLN A 8 20.58 -47.01 28.80
C GLN A 8 22.03 -46.54 28.64
N SER A 9 22.54 -45.79 29.63
CA SER A 9 23.95 -45.85 29.99
C SER A 9 24.07 -45.79 31.50
N GLU A 10 24.69 -46.85 32.02
CA GLU A 10 25.24 -47.13 33.34
C GLU A 10 24.98 -46.17 34.52
N VAL A 11 24.54 -46.81 35.60
CA VAL A 11 23.88 -46.30 36.82
C VAL A 11 24.83 -45.61 37.81
N LEU A 12 26.01 -45.10 37.41
CA LEU A 12 26.99 -44.58 38.38
C LEU A 12 27.53 -43.15 38.17
N GLU A 13 27.33 -42.48 37.03
CA GLU A 13 27.91 -41.13 36.81
C GLU A 13 26.97 -39.93 37.00
N ILE A 14 25.64 -40.13 37.03
CA ILE A 14 24.70 -39.00 37.14
C ILE A 14 24.48 -38.56 38.61
N ALA A 15 24.71 -39.45 39.57
CA ALA A 15 24.45 -39.19 40.99
C ALA A 15 25.35 -38.09 41.60
N ASP A 16 26.54 -37.86 41.05
CA ASP A 16 27.47 -36.83 41.54
C ASP A 16 27.37 -35.48 40.82
N SER A 17 26.61 -35.38 39.72
CA SER A 17 26.42 -34.12 38.97
C SER A 17 25.57 -33.07 39.70
N TYR A 18 24.86 -33.48 40.75
CA TYR A 18 23.96 -32.64 41.56
C TYR A 18 24.43 -32.43 43.00
N GLN A 19 25.67 -32.81 43.33
CA GLN A 19 26.26 -32.39 44.60
C GLN A 19 26.64 -30.90 44.51
N SER A 20 26.15 -30.10 45.45
CA SER A 20 26.60 -28.71 45.62
C SER A 20 28.11 -28.70 45.81
N VAL A 21 28.86 -28.33 44.77
CA VAL A 21 30.33 -28.36 44.71
C VAL A 21 31.00 -27.34 45.66
N THR A 22 30.22 -26.64 46.49
CA THR A 22 30.70 -25.61 47.40
C THR A 22 29.94 -25.72 48.72
N ALA A 23 30.68 -25.92 49.82
CA ALA A 23 30.22 -25.45 51.12
C ALA A 23 29.98 -23.94 50.99
N PHE A 24 28.89 -23.43 51.54
CA PHE A 24 28.63 -22.00 51.52
C PHE A 24 29.84 -21.24 52.06
N PRO A 25 30.51 -20.38 51.26
CA PRO A 25 31.65 -19.63 51.76
C PRO A 25 31.13 -18.61 52.78
N SER A 26 31.58 -18.69 54.04
CA SER A 26 31.24 -17.78 55.16
C SER A 26 29.78 -17.84 55.67
N GLU A 27 29.26 -16.75 56.25
CA GLU A 27 27.87 -16.62 56.77
C GLU A 27 26.80 -16.56 55.66
N TRP A 28 27.21 -16.55 54.40
CA TRP A 28 26.29 -16.47 53.26
C TRP A 28 25.53 -17.78 53.05
N ARG A 29 24.21 -17.74 52.83
CA ARG A 29 23.40 -18.94 52.53
C ARG A 29 22.21 -18.60 51.63
N LYS A 30 21.89 -19.47 50.67
CA LYS A 30 20.62 -19.43 49.91
C LYS A 30 19.55 -20.31 50.57
N TYR A 31 18.28 -20.03 50.29
CA TYR A 31 17.20 -20.90 50.70
C TYR A 31 17.29 -22.27 50.01
N LEU A 32 17.18 -23.35 50.78
CA LEU A 32 17.31 -24.73 50.31
C LEU A 32 15.95 -25.43 50.32
N PRO A 33 15.75 -26.47 49.46
CA PRO A 33 14.54 -27.30 49.51
C PRO A 33 14.31 -27.99 50.86
N SER A 34 15.36 -28.16 51.67
CA SER A 34 15.28 -28.70 53.03
C SER A 34 14.89 -27.67 54.10
N ASP A 35 14.81 -26.38 53.75
CA ASP A 35 14.29 -25.36 54.64
C ASP A 35 12.77 -25.45 54.75
N ALA A 36 12.24 -25.18 55.95
CA ALA A 36 10.80 -25.17 56.20
C ALA A 36 10.09 -24.15 55.30
N THR A 37 9.13 -24.61 54.50
CA THR A 37 8.28 -23.78 53.63
C THR A 37 7.37 -22.84 54.42
N SER A 38 6.76 -21.82 53.80
CA SER A 38 5.87 -20.88 54.50
C SER A 38 4.44 -20.95 53.97
N ALA A 39 3.46 -20.85 54.87
CA ALA A 39 2.03 -20.81 54.51
C ALA A 39 1.69 -19.62 53.60
N HIS A 40 2.44 -18.52 53.72
CA HIS A 40 2.30 -17.32 52.90
C HIS A 40 2.76 -17.49 51.44
N TRP A 41 3.32 -18.66 51.08
CA TRP A 41 3.73 -18.97 49.70
C TRP A 41 2.71 -19.83 48.93
N TYR A 42 1.61 -20.18 49.57
CA TYR A 42 0.56 -21.01 48.97
C TYR A 42 -0.71 -20.18 48.78
N ASP A 43 -1.32 -20.34 47.61
CA ASP A 43 -2.75 -20.12 47.46
C ASP A 43 -3.52 -21.39 47.87
N GLU A 44 -4.84 -21.30 47.93
CA GLU A 44 -5.70 -22.43 48.29
C GLU A 44 -5.44 -23.65 47.40
N ALA A 45 -5.36 -23.44 46.08
CA ALA A 45 -5.16 -24.52 45.12
C ALA A 45 -3.80 -25.23 45.29
N ALA A 46 -2.74 -24.50 45.61
CA ALA A 46 -1.41 -25.02 45.85
C ALA A 46 -1.35 -25.79 47.18
N LEU A 47 -2.00 -25.29 48.24
CA LEU A 47 -2.07 -26.00 49.51
C LEU A 47 -2.90 -27.28 49.38
N VAL A 48 -4.02 -27.27 48.65
CA VAL A 48 -4.80 -28.47 48.33
C VAL A 48 -3.91 -29.52 47.63
N LYS A 49 -3.13 -29.12 46.63
CA LYS A 49 -2.21 -30.06 45.96
C LYS A 49 -1.19 -30.66 46.94
N LEU A 50 -0.64 -29.87 47.85
CA LEU A 50 0.33 -30.34 48.85
C LEU A 50 -0.33 -31.33 49.83
N VAL A 51 -1.49 -30.97 50.38
CA VAL A 51 -2.25 -31.83 51.31
C VAL A 51 -2.59 -33.16 50.64
N PHE A 52 -3.18 -33.13 49.45
CA PHE A 52 -3.59 -34.36 48.76
C PHE A 52 -2.40 -35.16 48.19
N HIS A 53 -1.22 -34.56 48.03
CA HIS A 53 0.01 -35.29 47.76
C HIS A 53 0.42 -36.16 48.96
N GLU A 54 0.37 -35.59 50.17
CA GLU A 54 0.64 -36.33 51.42
C GLU A 54 -0.41 -37.43 51.67
N VAL A 55 -1.69 -37.16 51.39
CA VAL A 55 -2.75 -38.18 51.46
C VAL A 55 -2.51 -39.31 50.45
N ALA A 56 -2.12 -38.98 49.22
CA ALA A 56 -1.79 -40.00 48.22
C ALA A 56 -0.54 -40.82 48.60
N HIS A 57 0.45 -40.19 49.24
CA HIS A 57 1.61 -40.88 49.80
C HIS A 57 1.19 -41.87 50.91
N ALA A 58 0.31 -41.45 51.82
CA ALA A 58 -0.26 -42.33 52.85
C ALA A 58 -0.99 -43.54 52.24
N ARG A 59 -1.79 -43.32 51.18
CA ARG A 59 -2.47 -44.41 50.45
C ARG A 59 -1.54 -45.42 49.78
N ARG A 60 -0.29 -45.02 49.46
CA ARG A 60 0.73 -45.91 48.87
C ARG A 60 1.61 -46.60 49.92
N GLY A 61 1.17 -46.62 51.18
CA GLY A 61 1.90 -47.24 52.29
C GLY A 61 2.79 -46.28 53.09
N GLY A 62 2.70 -44.98 52.81
CA GLY A 62 3.33 -43.93 53.62
C GLY A 62 2.59 -43.67 54.94
N VAL A 63 3.17 -42.81 55.78
CA VAL A 63 2.54 -42.41 57.06
C VAL A 63 1.45 -41.37 56.82
N ASP A 64 0.25 -41.62 57.34
CA ASP A 64 -0.82 -40.62 57.41
C ASP A 64 -0.55 -39.64 58.57
N LYS A 65 0.03 -38.48 58.22
CA LYS A 65 0.48 -37.46 59.18
C LYS A 65 -0.70 -36.90 59.98
N LEU A 66 -0.46 -36.62 61.27
CA LEU A 66 -1.38 -35.80 62.07
C LEU A 66 -1.38 -34.38 61.51
N LEU A 67 -2.54 -33.72 61.52
CA LEU A 67 -2.66 -32.32 61.06
C LEU A 67 -1.67 -31.42 61.79
N ARG A 68 -1.51 -31.63 63.11
CA ARG A 68 -0.57 -30.88 63.94
C ARG A 68 0.88 -31.03 63.47
N ASP A 69 1.29 -32.23 63.06
CA ASP A 69 2.66 -32.48 62.62
C ASP A 69 2.92 -31.85 61.26
N PHE A 70 1.97 -31.96 60.33
CA PHE A 70 2.02 -31.26 59.04
C PHE A 70 2.14 -29.74 59.22
N VAL A 71 1.31 -29.12 60.07
CA VAL A 71 1.37 -27.67 60.34
C VAL A 71 2.74 -27.25 60.89
N ARG A 72 3.39 -28.09 61.69
CA ARG A 72 4.70 -27.78 62.29
C ARG A 72 5.87 -27.85 61.31
N GLU A 73 5.66 -28.42 60.12
CA GLU A 73 6.64 -28.41 59.02
C GLU A 73 6.79 -27.01 58.39
N PHE A 74 5.85 -26.09 58.65
CA PHE A 74 5.85 -24.74 58.10
C PHE A 74 6.61 -23.74 58.99
N LYS A 75 7.38 -22.86 58.34
CA LYS A 75 8.13 -21.76 58.95
C LYS A 75 7.20 -20.86 59.75
N GLY A 76 7.58 -20.60 61.01
CA GLY A 76 6.80 -19.79 61.94
C GLY A 76 5.72 -20.56 62.72
N LEU A 77 5.52 -21.86 62.44
CA LEU A 77 4.48 -22.71 63.04
C LEU A 77 5.02 -23.94 63.79
N SER A 78 6.34 -24.08 63.97
CA SER A 78 6.97 -25.21 64.66
C SER A 78 6.60 -25.32 66.16
N SER A 79 6.21 -24.20 66.78
CA SER A 79 5.76 -24.12 68.18
C SER A 79 4.48 -24.90 68.41
N THR A 80 4.48 -25.75 69.45
CA THR A 80 3.30 -26.51 69.90
C THR A 80 2.07 -25.63 70.12
N GLN A 81 2.25 -24.43 70.69
CA GLN A 81 1.13 -23.52 70.99
C GLN A 81 0.47 -23.01 69.71
N LYS A 82 1.27 -22.59 68.72
CA LYS A 82 0.77 -22.09 67.43
C LYS A 82 0.12 -23.21 66.62
N ALA A 83 0.76 -24.37 66.56
CA ALA A 83 0.19 -25.53 65.87
C ALA A 83 -1.14 -25.95 66.50
N LYS A 84 -1.27 -25.89 67.84
CA LYS A 84 -2.54 -26.14 68.54
C LYS A 84 -3.62 -25.12 68.13
N ALA A 85 -3.29 -23.83 68.13
CA ALA A 85 -4.24 -22.78 67.72
C ALA A 85 -4.75 -22.99 66.28
N VAL A 86 -3.88 -23.39 65.36
CA VAL A 86 -4.27 -23.76 63.99
C VAL A 86 -5.19 -24.99 64.01
N THR A 87 -4.84 -26.07 64.70
CA THR A 87 -5.67 -27.29 64.73
C THR A 87 -7.01 -27.11 65.45
N ASP A 88 -7.08 -26.21 66.43
CA ASP A 88 -8.33 -25.91 67.16
C ASP A 88 -9.38 -25.24 66.26
N SER A 89 -8.95 -24.61 65.15
CA SER A 89 -9.86 -24.07 64.13
C SER A 89 -10.52 -25.15 63.27
N LEU A 90 -9.99 -26.39 63.30
CA LEU A 90 -10.44 -27.54 62.51
C LEU A 90 -10.57 -28.79 63.40
N PRO A 91 -11.45 -28.78 64.42
CA PRO A 91 -11.50 -29.84 65.44
C PRO A 91 -11.92 -31.21 64.89
N HIS A 92 -12.55 -31.24 63.72
CA HIS A 92 -12.98 -32.44 63.01
C HIS A 92 -11.91 -33.03 62.07
N ILE A 93 -10.76 -32.36 61.87
CA ILE A 93 -9.62 -32.86 61.09
C ILE A 93 -8.49 -33.24 62.05
N LYS A 94 -8.20 -34.53 62.20
CA LYS A 94 -7.11 -35.05 63.04
C LYS A 94 -5.90 -35.46 62.21
N ARG A 95 -6.14 -36.04 61.03
CA ARG A 95 -5.13 -36.51 60.08
C ARG A 95 -5.33 -35.86 58.72
N LEU A 96 -4.30 -35.92 57.87
CA LEU A 96 -4.42 -35.36 56.52
C LEU A 96 -5.44 -36.13 55.68
N SER A 97 -5.61 -37.44 55.88
CA SER A 97 -6.63 -38.23 55.18
C SER A 97 -8.08 -37.78 55.45
N ASP A 98 -8.35 -37.12 56.58
CA ASP A 98 -9.68 -36.59 56.90
C ASP A 98 -10.15 -35.49 55.91
N PHE A 99 -9.22 -34.90 55.13
CA PHE A 99 -9.56 -33.96 54.06
C PHE A 99 -10.21 -34.62 52.84
N ASP A 100 -10.19 -35.95 52.69
CA ASP A 100 -10.80 -36.64 51.54
C ASP A 100 -12.30 -36.34 51.40
N GLU A 101 -13.02 -36.27 52.52
CA GLU A 101 -14.44 -35.95 52.57
C GLU A 101 -14.71 -34.45 52.79
N ARG A 102 -13.64 -33.67 52.99
CA ARG A 102 -13.70 -32.29 53.51
C ARG A 102 -12.70 -31.37 52.82
N ARG A 103 -12.59 -31.51 51.50
CA ARG A 103 -11.63 -30.78 50.69
C ARG A 103 -11.69 -29.27 50.88
N ASP A 104 -12.89 -28.73 51.07
CA ASP A 104 -13.14 -27.28 51.21
C ASP A 104 -12.54 -26.70 52.51
N ASP A 105 -12.28 -27.55 53.52
CA ASP A 105 -11.65 -27.12 54.78
C ASP A 105 -10.16 -26.75 54.62
N VAL A 106 -9.53 -27.08 53.48
CA VAL A 106 -8.14 -26.69 53.21
C VAL A 106 -7.99 -25.17 53.11
N ALA A 107 -9.03 -24.46 52.64
CA ALA A 107 -9.05 -22.99 52.63
C ALA A 107 -8.99 -22.42 54.05
N ALA A 108 -9.78 -22.99 54.97
CA ALA A 108 -9.77 -22.61 56.37
C ALA A 108 -8.43 -22.95 57.06
N LEU A 109 -7.82 -24.11 56.72
CA LEU A 109 -6.48 -24.47 57.17
C LEU A 109 -5.45 -23.41 56.75
N LEU A 110 -5.46 -23.01 55.46
CA LEU A 110 -4.52 -22.02 54.95
C LEU A 110 -4.67 -20.69 55.68
N ALA A 111 -5.91 -20.21 55.83
CA ALA A 111 -6.21 -18.96 56.53
C ALA A 111 -5.74 -19.00 57.99
N ALA A 112 -5.97 -20.10 58.70
CA ALA A 112 -5.51 -20.28 60.08
C ALA A 112 -3.97 -20.31 60.18
N MET A 113 -3.29 -21.01 59.26
CA MET A 113 -1.83 -21.04 59.21
C MET A 113 -1.22 -19.66 58.94
N GLN A 114 -1.81 -18.90 58.02
CA GLN A 114 -1.39 -17.53 57.71
C GLN A 114 -1.66 -16.56 58.87
N ALA A 115 -2.77 -16.71 59.60
CA ALA A 115 -3.09 -15.86 60.75
C ALA A 115 -2.14 -16.05 61.95
N HIS A 116 -1.53 -17.24 62.09
CA HIS A 116 -0.65 -17.57 63.21
C HIS A 116 0.86 -17.56 62.86
N SER A 117 1.21 -17.18 61.63
CA SER A 117 2.59 -17.06 61.15
C SER A 117 2.84 -15.75 60.41
N ASP A 118 4.07 -15.27 60.41
CA ASP A 118 4.43 -14.05 59.67
C ASP A 118 4.98 -14.39 58.28
N PRO A 119 4.71 -13.56 57.24
CA PRO A 119 5.34 -13.68 55.94
C PRO A 119 6.88 -13.66 56.05
N PRO A 120 7.61 -14.58 55.38
CA PRO A 120 9.07 -14.60 55.44
C PRO A 120 9.69 -13.33 54.88
N LYS A 121 10.67 -12.77 55.58
CA LYS A 121 11.45 -11.64 55.08
C LYS A 121 12.27 -12.04 53.84
N PRO A 122 12.45 -11.15 52.84
CA PRO A 122 13.24 -11.42 51.64
C PRO A 122 14.68 -11.88 51.89
N ASP A 123 15.29 -11.47 53.00
CA ASP A 123 16.63 -11.91 53.39
C ASP A 123 16.77 -13.43 53.53
N THR A 124 15.66 -14.13 53.78
CA THR A 124 15.62 -15.60 53.86
C THR A 124 16.05 -16.26 52.55
N LEU A 125 15.85 -15.61 51.40
CA LEU A 125 16.08 -16.20 50.08
C LEU A 125 17.57 -16.29 49.72
N GLY A 126 18.40 -15.44 50.31
CA GLY A 126 19.77 -15.21 49.88
C GLY A 126 19.85 -14.31 48.63
N ALA A 127 21.08 -13.99 48.24
CA ALA A 127 21.40 -13.11 47.11
C ALA A 127 22.72 -13.58 46.50
N VAL A 128 22.95 -13.44 45.19
CA VAL A 128 24.25 -13.75 44.57
C VAL A 128 25.34 -12.82 45.09
N GLY A 129 25.01 -11.53 45.25
CA GLY A 129 25.88 -10.54 45.86
C GLY A 129 26.79 -9.79 44.89
N ARG A 130 27.12 -8.56 45.28
CA ARG A 130 27.87 -7.59 44.48
C ARG A 130 29.27 -8.07 44.14
N GLU A 131 30.01 -8.54 45.13
CA GLU A 131 31.42 -8.95 45.01
C GLU A 131 31.55 -10.20 44.11
N TYR A 132 30.60 -11.13 44.22
CA TYR A 132 30.57 -12.32 43.38
C TYR A 132 30.27 -11.96 41.93
N MET A 133 29.22 -11.17 41.66
CA MET A 133 28.90 -10.72 40.30
C MET A 133 30.06 -9.94 39.67
N ARG A 134 30.72 -9.07 40.44
CA ARG A 134 31.91 -8.34 40.00
C ARG A 134 33.03 -9.29 39.59
N SER A 135 33.46 -10.16 40.50
CA SER A 135 34.59 -11.07 40.25
C SER A 135 34.37 -11.97 39.03
N ARG A 136 33.13 -12.40 38.77
CA ARG A 136 32.79 -13.22 37.59
C ARG A 136 32.79 -12.41 36.29
N LEU A 137 32.19 -11.23 36.28
CA LEU A 137 32.20 -10.38 35.09
C LEU A 137 33.62 -9.93 34.72
N GLU A 138 34.46 -9.63 35.70
CA GLU A 138 35.89 -9.31 35.52
C GLU A 138 36.71 -10.52 35.04
N ALA A 139 36.34 -11.74 35.47
CA ALA A 139 37.01 -12.96 35.01
C ALA A 139 36.61 -13.36 33.58
N TRP A 140 35.38 -13.09 33.16
CA TRP A 140 34.86 -13.49 31.84
C TRP A 140 35.10 -12.46 30.75
N HIS A 141 35.25 -11.19 31.10
CA HIS A 141 35.39 -10.10 30.14
C HIS A 141 36.58 -9.19 30.45
N ASP A 142 37.16 -8.61 29.40
CA ASP A 142 38.13 -7.53 29.54
C ASP A 142 37.41 -6.23 29.93
N THR A 143 37.16 -6.05 31.23
CA THR A 143 36.38 -4.95 31.81
C THR A 143 37.17 -3.65 31.91
N MET A 144 36.48 -2.51 31.78
CA MET A 144 37.06 -1.19 32.01
C MET A 144 37.06 -0.85 33.52
N PRO A 145 38.15 -0.28 34.05
CA PRO A 145 38.22 0.12 35.45
C PRO A 145 37.15 1.16 35.79
N ASP A 146 36.65 1.13 37.03
CA ASP A 146 35.69 2.10 37.59
C ASP A 146 34.36 2.24 36.80
N THR A 147 33.96 1.16 36.13
CA THR A 147 32.70 1.11 35.36
C THR A 147 31.67 0.10 35.87
N PHE A 148 32.00 -0.63 36.93
CA PHE A 148 31.11 -1.63 37.51
C PHE A 148 29.97 -0.96 38.30
N GLU A 149 28.74 -1.26 37.92
CA GLU A 149 27.51 -0.85 38.61
C GLU A 149 26.76 -2.09 39.10
N TYR A 150 26.11 -1.98 40.27
CA TYR A 150 25.32 -3.05 40.86
C TYR A 150 24.15 -2.44 41.62
N GLU A 151 22.98 -3.03 41.47
CA GLU A 151 21.77 -2.68 42.21
C GLU A 151 21.11 -3.96 42.69
N ARG A 152 20.57 -3.91 43.91
CA ARG A 152 19.76 -4.98 44.49
C ARG A 152 18.49 -4.42 45.08
N ARG A 153 17.37 -5.05 44.77
CA ARG A 153 16.08 -4.76 45.40
C ARG A 153 15.47 -6.01 46.01
N LYS A 154 14.82 -5.78 47.14
CA LYS A 154 14.13 -6.78 47.94
C LYS A 154 12.71 -6.28 48.15
N GLY A 155 11.74 -7.17 48.09
CA GLY A 155 10.34 -6.83 48.28
C GLY A 155 9.49 -8.07 48.50
N ALA A 156 8.18 -7.87 48.54
CA ALA A 156 7.22 -8.96 48.54
C ALA A 156 6.09 -8.64 47.57
N ASP A 157 5.57 -9.65 46.89
CA ASP A 157 4.44 -9.57 45.97
C ASP A 157 3.35 -10.51 46.48
N GLY A 158 2.21 -9.97 46.90
CA GLY A 158 1.15 -10.76 47.54
C GLY A 158 1.59 -11.54 48.79
N GLY A 159 2.60 -11.06 49.53
CA GLY A 159 3.18 -11.76 50.70
C GLY A 159 4.33 -12.72 50.36
N VAL A 160 4.58 -12.98 49.07
CA VAL A 160 5.69 -13.81 48.61
C VAL A 160 6.96 -12.95 48.46
N PRO A 161 8.05 -13.23 49.20
CA PRO A 161 9.28 -12.44 49.12
C PRO A 161 10.00 -12.64 47.78
N PHE A 162 10.71 -11.61 47.35
CA PHE A 162 11.62 -11.69 46.20
C PHE A 162 12.91 -10.89 46.42
N VAL A 163 13.95 -11.29 45.70
CA VAL A 163 15.22 -10.55 45.55
C VAL A 163 15.56 -10.43 44.07
N VAL A 164 15.80 -9.21 43.61
CA VAL A 164 16.28 -8.92 42.25
C VAL A 164 17.65 -8.27 42.35
N GLU A 165 18.60 -8.78 41.59
CA GLU A 165 19.96 -8.24 41.48
C GLU A 165 20.33 -8.05 40.02
N ALA A 166 21.00 -6.95 39.70
CA ALA A 166 21.71 -6.84 38.44
C ALA A 166 23.04 -6.14 38.64
N ALA A 167 23.96 -6.44 37.74
CA ALA A 167 25.22 -5.75 37.60
C ALA A 167 25.49 -5.44 36.13
N SER A 168 26.19 -4.35 35.87
CA SER A 168 26.74 -4.03 34.57
C SER A 168 28.20 -3.61 34.70
N VAL A 169 28.95 -3.80 33.63
CA VAL A 169 30.32 -3.30 33.53
C VAL A 169 30.64 -3.00 32.07
N TRP A 170 31.39 -1.93 31.83
CA TRP A 170 31.88 -1.66 30.47
C TRP A 170 33.01 -2.60 30.13
N THR A 171 33.07 -3.03 28.87
CA THR A 171 34.02 -4.02 28.38
C THR A 171 34.75 -3.48 27.16
N ARG A 172 36.03 -3.83 26.96
CA ARG A 172 36.78 -3.36 25.77
C ARG A 172 36.29 -4.01 24.47
N LYS A 173 35.71 -5.21 24.57
CA LYS A 173 35.05 -5.95 23.49
C LYS A 173 33.55 -6.07 23.80
N PRO A 174 32.68 -6.38 22.82
CA PRO A 174 31.26 -6.60 23.08
C PRO A 174 31.05 -7.63 24.19
N GLY A 175 30.27 -7.28 25.22
CA GLY A 175 29.99 -8.14 26.36
C GLY A 175 28.71 -8.96 26.17
N GLU A 176 28.48 -9.90 27.09
CA GLU A 176 27.32 -10.79 27.09
C GLU A 176 26.31 -10.43 28.18
N VAL A 177 25.11 -11.00 28.06
CA VAL A 177 24.05 -10.86 29.07
C VAL A 177 23.84 -12.21 29.74
N TYR A 178 24.07 -12.26 31.05
CA TYR A 178 23.85 -13.42 31.90
C TYR A 178 22.57 -13.27 32.69
N MET A 179 21.76 -14.33 32.73
CA MET A 179 20.51 -14.35 33.47
C MET A 179 20.51 -15.52 34.43
N GLY A 180 19.85 -15.36 35.58
CA GLY A 180 19.71 -16.42 36.58
C GLY A 180 18.37 -16.33 37.30
N VAL A 181 17.78 -17.48 37.59
CA VAL A 181 16.53 -17.60 38.36
C VAL A 181 16.77 -18.61 39.46
N ASN A 182 16.52 -18.25 40.72
CA ASN A 182 16.73 -19.14 41.88
C ASN A 182 18.09 -19.86 41.90
N PHE A 183 19.16 -19.12 41.59
CA PHE A 183 20.55 -19.63 41.56
C PHE A 183 20.80 -20.71 40.49
N SER A 184 19.98 -20.73 39.44
CA SER A 184 20.16 -21.58 38.26
C SER A 184 20.21 -20.74 36.98
N PRO A 185 21.10 -21.06 36.03
CA PRO A 185 21.10 -20.44 34.72
C PRO A 185 19.94 -21.00 33.86
N PRO A 186 19.10 -20.15 33.24
CA PRO A 186 18.10 -20.57 32.26
C PRO A 186 18.75 -20.79 30.88
N PHE A 187 18.10 -21.57 30.01
CA PHE A 187 18.55 -21.80 28.62
C PHE A 187 18.36 -20.59 27.68
N GLY A 188 17.68 -19.53 28.12
CA GLY A 188 17.37 -18.33 27.36
C GLY A 188 16.87 -17.21 28.28
N ASP A 189 16.25 -16.17 27.73
CA ASP A 189 15.61 -15.14 28.56
C ASP A 189 14.36 -15.71 29.25
N PRO A 190 14.40 -15.93 30.58
CA PRO A 190 13.28 -16.53 31.28
C PRO A 190 12.09 -15.58 31.36
N PHE A 191 12.29 -14.28 31.15
CA PHE A 191 11.26 -13.25 31.23
C PHE A 191 10.80 -12.79 29.84
N ALA A 192 10.97 -13.62 28.81
CA ALA A 192 10.65 -13.30 27.41
C ALA A 192 9.24 -12.69 27.20
N GLU A 193 8.26 -13.10 28.00
CA GLU A 193 6.85 -12.67 27.92
C GLU A 193 6.49 -11.52 28.88
N THR A 194 7.48 -10.98 29.61
CA THR A 194 7.24 -9.93 30.60
C THR A 194 7.47 -8.57 29.97
N TYR A 195 6.49 -7.67 30.08
CA TYR A 195 6.66 -6.26 29.73
C TYR A 195 7.36 -5.53 30.87
N LEU A 196 8.53 -4.95 30.59
CA LEU A 196 9.32 -4.18 31.54
C LEU A 196 9.28 -2.71 31.16
N GLU A 197 8.97 -1.85 32.12
CA GLU A 197 8.91 -0.40 31.94
C GLU A 197 9.52 0.31 33.15
N CYS A 198 10.44 1.25 32.88
CA CYS A 198 10.98 2.15 33.88
C CYS A 198 11.35 3.48 33.21
N LYS A 199 10.69 4.56 33.66
CA LYS A 199 10.83 5.91 33.05
C LYS A 199 10.53 5.86 31.55
N ASP A 200 11.44 6.34 30.71
CA ASP A 200 11.28 6.36 29.24
C ASP A 200 11.79 5.08 28.56
N ILE A 201 12.22 4.07 29.32
CA ILE A 201 12.69 2.80 28.78
C ILE A 201 11.63 1.74 28.99
N ASN A 202 11.30 1.04 27.91
CA ASN A 202 10.45 -0.12 27.96
C ASN A 202 10.93 -1.21 26.99
N GLY A 203 10.47 -2.44 27.22
CA GLY A 203 10.69 -3.56 26.33
C GLY A 203 10.00 -4.82 26.85
N TYR A 204 9.54 -5.65 25.92
CA TYR A 204 9.22 -7.04 26.23
C TYR A 204 10.52 -7.80 26.40
N SER A 205 10.65 -8.56 27.50
CA SER A 205 11.85 -9.30 27.93
C SER A 205 12.98 -8.44 28.52
N VAL A 206 13.89 -9.07 29.27
CA VAL A 206 15.12 -8.41 29.73
C VAL A 206 15.94 -7.98 28.52
N ALA A 207 16.04 -8.84 27.50
CA ALA A 207 16.71 -8.54 26.26
C ALA A 207 16.17 -7.28 25.55
N GLY A 208 14.85 -7.17 25.42
CA GLY A 208 14.19 -6.03 24.80
C GLY A 208 14.37 -4.74 25.62
N PHE A 209 14.27 -4.84 26.95
CA PHE A 209 14.54 -3.70 27.83
C PHE A 209 15.97 -3.18 27.67
N LEU A 210 16.94 -4.09 27.66
CA LEU A 210 18.37 -3.81 27.47
C LEU A 210 18.67 -3.19 26.10
N TYR A 211 17.99 -3.64 25.04
CA TYR A 211 18.09 -3.05 23.71
C TYR A 211 17.63 -1.59 23.68
N THR A 212 16.47 -1.28 24.28
CA THR A 212 15.96 0.09 24.40
C THR A 212 16.85 0.95 25.31
N ALA A 213 17.39 0.34 26.38
CA ALA A 213 18.36 0.97 27.27
C ALA A 213 19.72 1.23 26.61
N ARG A 214 19.99 0.70 25.41
CA ARG A 214 21.27 0.81 24.71
C ARG A 214 22.40 0.11 25.46
N ALA A 215 22.09 -0.99 26.16
CA ALA A 215 22.98 -1.68 27.08
C ALA A 215 22.82 -3.20 26.92
N GLY A 216 23.57 -3.81 25.99
CA GLY A 216 23.62 -5.26 25.81
C GLY A 216 23.35 -5.73 24.38
N THR A 217 23.89 -6.90 24.05
CA THR A 217 23.69 -7.60 22.78
C THR A 217 22.94 -8.89 23.05
N VAL A 218 21.69 -9.00 22.59
CA VAL A 218 20.92 -10.25 22.71
C VAL A 218 20.46 -10.70 21.32
N GLY A 219 20.38 -12.03 21.12
CA GLY A 219 20.24 -12.70 19.82
C GLY A 219 19.08 -12.28 18.91
N ARG A 220 19.07 -12.85 17.70
CA ARG A 220 18.28 -12.54 16.46
C ARG A 220 18.30 -11.08 15.96
N TYR A 221 18.58 -10.08 16.80
CA TYR A 221 18.75 -8.68 16.40
C TYR A 221 20.24 -8.27 16.35
N ARG A 222 21.12 -9.19 15.91
CA ARG A 222 22.50 -8.86 15.56
C ARG A 222 22.51 -8.05 14.27
N SER A 223 22.29 -6.74 14.36
CA SER A 223 22.86 -5.85 13.36
C SER A 223 24.38 -5.91 13.54
N PRO A 224 25.18 -6.15 12.47
CA PRO A 224 26.64 -6.14 12.54
C PRO A 224 27.22 -4.83 13.09
N ASP A 225 26.42 -3.76 13.09
CA ASP A 225 26.85 -2.42 13.46
C ASP A 225 26.44 -2.02 14.89
N TYR A 226 25.73 -2.89 15.62
CA TYR A 226 25.19 -2.58 16.95
C TYR A 226 25.85 -3.41 18.06
N HIS A 227 27.07 -3.01 18.43
CA HIS A 227 27.81 -3.59 19.54
C HIS A 227 27.91 -2.59 20.69
N VAL A 228 27.24 -2.87 21.80
CA VAL A 228 27.42 -2.10 23.04
C VAL A 228 28.55 -2.76 23.84
N PRO A 229 29.62 -2.02 24.17
CA PRO A 229 30.76 -2.53 24.93
C PRO A 229 30.44 -2.62 26.43
N CYS A 230 29.46 -3.47 26.79
CA CYS A 230 29.12 -3.77 28.17
C CYS A 230 28.70 -5.23 28.37
N ALA A 231 29.01 -5.79 29.53
CA ALA A 231 28.50 -7.06 30.01
C ALA A 231 27.51 -6.83 31.16
N ILE A 232 26.46 -7.65 31.24
CA ILE A 232 25.37 -7.48 32.19
C ILE A 232 25.04 -8.83 32.83
N ALA A 233 24.82 -8.85 34.13
CA ALA A 233 24.30 -10.00 34.86
C ALA A 233 23.00 -9.63 35.56
N VAL A 234 21.98 -10.49 35.48
CA VAL A 234 20.66 -10.29 36.08
C VAL A 234 20.26 -11.56 36.81
N HIS A 235 19.79 -11.44 38.04
CA HIS A 235 19.35 -12.55 38.86
C HIS A 235 18.05 -12.23 39.59
N VAL A 236 17.12 -13.19 39.57
CA VAL A 236 15.85 -13.08 40.29
C VAL A 236 15.65 -14.29 41.18
N THR A 237 15.37 -14.06 42.44
CA THR A 237 15.07 -15.09 43.44
C THR A 237 13.68 -14.89 44.00
N SER A 238 12.86 -15.93 43.95
CA SER A 238 11.52 -15.97 44.55
C SER A 238 11.18 -17.44 44.85
N PRO A 239 10.52 -17.76 45.97
CA PRO A 239 10.12 -19.12 46.28
C PRO A 239 8.99 -19.60 45.35
N VAL A 240 8.24 -18.67 44.75
CA VAL A 240 7.15 -18.96 43.81
C VAL A 240 7.42 -18.27 42.47
N PHE A 241 7.44 -19.07 41.41
CA PHE A 241 7.44 -18.59 40.03
C PHE A 241 6.36 -19.34 39.23
N ALA A 242 5.58 -18.61 38.45
CA ALA A 242 4.69 -19.19 37.46
C ALA A 242 5.50 -19.55 36.19
N PHE A 243 6.04 -20.77 36.15
CA PHE A 243 6.71 -21.28 34.95
C PHE A 243 5.68 -21.64 33.87
N LEU A 244 5.94 -21.21 32.63
CA LEU A 244 5.07 -21.42 31.48
C LEU A 244 5.34 -22.75 30.77
N ASP A 245 6.42 -23.44 31.14
CA ASP A 245 6.84 -24.71 30.54
C ASP A 245 7.42 -25.67 31.58
N ARG A 246 7.38 -26.98 31.27
CA ARG A 246 7.89 -28.03 32.16
C ARG A 246 9.41 -27.99 32.34
N ALA A 247 10.15 -27.40 31.39
CA ALA A 247 11.60 -27.25 31.49
C ALA A 247 12.02 -26.03 32.35
N LYS A 248 11.05 -25.30 32.93
CA LYS A 248 11.27 -24.10 33.76
C LYS A 248 12.11 -23.04 33.04
N SER A 249 11.99 -22.98 31.72
CA SER A 249 12.77 -22.08 30.87
C SER A 249 12.14 -20.70 30.73
N ARG A 250 10.83 -20.57 30.95
CA ARG A 250 10.06 -19.32 30.83
C ARG A 250 9.22 -19.11 32.08
N VAL A 251 9.25 -17.89 32.59
CA VAL A 251 8.55 -17.39 33.77
C VAL A 251 7.64 -16.26 33.32
N SER A 252 6.37 -16.30 33.72
CA SER A 252 5.48 -15.15 33.59
C SER A 252 5.52 -14.32 34.87
N LEU A 253 5.83 -13.04 34.75
CA LEU A 253 5.71 -12.07 35.84
C LEU A 253 4.46 -11.19 35.72
N ASN A 254 3.57 -11.48 34.77
CA ASN A 254 2.44 -10.60 34.44
C ASN A 254 1.47 -10.37 35.60
N GLN A 255 1.41 -11.28 36.57
CA GLN A 255 0.60 -11.17 37.78
C GLN A 255 1.39 -10.65 38.99
N HIS A 256 2.71 -10.46 38.86
CA HIS A 256 3.62 -10.03 39.92
C HIS A 256 4.08 -8.58 39.67
N ARG A 257 3.24 -7.62 40.03
CA ARG A 257 3.45 -6.19 39.75
C ARG A 257 4.69 -5.62 40.48
N GLU A 258 4.88 -5.97 41.74
CA GLU A 258 5.98 -5.46 42.57
C GLU A 258 7.32 -6.04 42.10
N LEU A 259 7.33 -7.35 41.78
CA LEU A 259 8.53 -8.02 41.25
C LEU A 259 8.89 -7.49 39.85
N THR A 260 7.92 -7.31 38.97
CA THR A 260 8.13 -6.76 37.62
C THR A 260 8.71 -5.34 37.69
N ALA A 261 8.15 -4.49 38.55
CA ALA A 261 8.65 -3.14 38.77
C ALA A 261 10.07 -3.15 39.36
N ALA A 262 10.37 -4.04 40.31
CA ALA A 262 11.70 -4.19 40.87
C ALA A 262 12.73 -4.60 39.80
N LEU A 263 12.38 -5.55 38.91
CA LEU A 263 13.22 -5.96 37.79
C LEU A 263 13.54 -4.80 36.84
N ALA A 264 12.52 -4.07 36.38
CA ALA A 264 12.73 -2.93 35.49
C ALA A 264 13.58 -1.82 36.13
N ASN A 265 13.36 -1.53 37.42
CA ASN A 265 14.14 -0.52 38.15
C ASN A 265 15.60 -0.91 38.35
N VAL A 266 15.86 -2.18 38.68
CA VAL A 266 17.22 -2.71 38.87
C VAL A 266 17.98 -2.68 37.54
N LEU A 267 17.35 -3.12 36.45
CA LEU A 267 17.94 -3.05 35.10
C LEU A 267 18.24 -1.61 34.70
N TRP A 268 17.30 -0.68 34.91
CA TRP A 268 17.52 0.72 34.60
C TRP A 268 18.67 1.31 35.41
N SER A 269 18.76 1.00 36.71
CA SER A 269 19.81 1.51 37.59
C SER A 269 21.20 1.22 37.02
N VAL A 270 21.45 -0.04 36.66
CA VAL A 270 22.76 -0.48 36.14
C VAL A 270 22.97 -0.16 34.65
N THR A 271 21.95 0.29 33.92
CA THR A 271 22.08 0.61 32.49
C THR A 271 21.99 2.11 32.19
N HIS A 272 21.56 2.94 33.14
CA HIS A 272 21.33 4.36 32.92
C HIS A 272 22.58 5.13 32.46
N ARG A 273 23.76 4.84 33.04
CA ARG A 273 25.02 5.47 32.60
C ARG A 273 25.35 5.08 31.16
N ILE A 274 25.21 3.80 30.82
CA ILE A 274 25.41 3.27 29.46
C ILE A 274 24.47 3.96 28.48
N HIS A 275 23.18 4.05 28.82
CA HIS A 275 22.17 4.74 28.02
C HIS A 275 22.55 6.19 27.70
N LYS A 276 22.97 6.95 28.72
CA LYS A 276 23.33 8.37 28.60
C LYS A 276 24.56 8.57 27.72
N GLU A 277 25.59 7.73 27.88
CA GLU A 277 26.80 7.79 27.06
C GLU A 277 26.53 7.39 25.61
N SER A 278 25.75 6.32 25.37
CA SER A 278 25.35 5.89 24.03
C SER A 278 24.58 6.98 23.27
N LYS A 279 23.61 7.64 23.92
CA LYS A 279 22.90 8.81 23.34
C LYS A 279 23.83 9.98 23.03
N ARG A 280 24.88 10.20 23.84
CA ARG A 280 25.88 11.26 23.59
C ARG A 280 26.75 10.93 22.37
N ARG A 281 27.16 9.67 22.20
CA ARG A 281 27.94 9.20 21.04
C ARG A 281 27.13 9.30 19.75
N GLU A 282 25.85 8.94 19.77
CA GLU A 282 24.93 9.09 18.61
C GLU A 282 24.76 10.57 18.23
N LYS A 283 24.54 11.46 19.19
CA LYS A 283 24.45 12.92 18.92
C LYS A 283 25.76 13.51 18.35
N GLY A 284 26.91 12.98 18.76
CA GLY A 284 28.21 13.32 18.17
C GLY A 284 28.33 12.90 16.70
N LYS A 285 28.00 11.63 16.40
CA LYS A 285 27.98 11.10 15.02
C LYS A 285 26.98 11.85 14.11
N VAL A 286 25.83 12.29 14.64
CA VAL A 286 24.85 13.11 13.90
C VAL A 286 25.40 14.51 13.55
N ARG A 287 26.29 15.06 14.39
CA ARG A 287 26.93 16.37 14.13
C ARG A 287 28.01 16.25 13.04
N ASP A 288 28.78 15.16 13.05
CA ASP A 288 29.83 14.90 12.06
C ASP A 288 29.24 14.47 10.70
N THR A 289 28.18 13.65 10.69
CA THR A 289 27.43 13.30 9.47
C THR A 289 26.72 14.49 8.84
N ARG A 290 26.24 15.46 9.63
CA ARG A 290 25.71 16.73 9.09
C ARG A 290 26.79 17.58 8.41
N ALA A 291 28.03 17.51 8.87
CA ALA A 291 29.17 18.18 8.23
C ALA A 291 29.54 17.48 6.91
N ALA A 292 29.60 16.14 6.89
CA ALA A 292 29.86 15.34 5.70
C ALA A 292 28.73 15.44 4.65
N ALA A 293 27.46 15.38 5.06
CA ALA A 293 26.30 15.51 4.17
C ALA A 293 26.19 16.90 3.53
N LYS A 294 26.75 17.95 4.15
CA LYS A 294 26.85 19.29 3.55
C LYS A 294 27.88 19.33 2.41
N GLN A 295 28.86 18.44 2.43
CA GLN A 295 29.89 18.31 1.41
C GLN A 295 29.42 17.44 0.23
N GLU A 296 28.63 16.40 0.49
CA GLU A 296 28.07 15.47 -0.51
C GLU A 296 26.89 16.08 -1.30
N ARG A 297 26.07 16.91 -0.66
CA ARG A 297 24.95 17.63 -1.29
C ARG A 297 25.38 18.70 -2.31
N LYS A 298 26.69 18.96 -2.42
CA LYS A 298 27.28 19.82 -3.44
C LYS A 298 27.58 19.06 -4.76
N ALA A 299 27.51 17.72 -4.76
CA ALA A 299 27.90 16.86 -5.90
C ALA A 299 26.72 16.21 -6.65
N SER A 300 25.51 16.13 -6.09
CA SER A 300 24.33 15.61 -6.79
C SER A 300 23.44 16.73 -7.32
N LEU A 301 23.01 16.62 -8.58
CA LEU A 301 22.11 17.58 -9.19
C LEU A 301 20.71 17.41 -8.61
N THR A 302 19.97 18.51 -8.54
CA THR A 302 18.52 18.43 -8.29
C THR A 302 17.83 17.70 -9.43
N MET A 303 16.70 17.04 -9.17
CA MET A 303 15.90 16.37 -10.22
C MET A 303 15.61 17.29 -11.41
N LYS A 304 15.32 18.58 -11.18
CA LYS A 304 15.16 19.57 -12.25
C LYS A 304 16.44 19.70 -13.09
N ALA A 305 17.58 19.93 -12.43
CA ALA A 305 18.85 20.16 -13.12
C ALA A 305 19.32 18.92 -13.88
N ALA A 306 19.19 17.73 -13.29
CA ALA A 306 19.53 16.47 -13.95
C ALA A 306 18.66 16.23 -15.21
N VAL A 307 17.34 16.45 -15.11
CA VAL A 307 16.45 16.32 -16.28
C VAL A 307 16.81 17.35 -17.36
N PHE A 308 17.06 18.60 -17.00
CA PHE A 308 17.40 19.67 -17.96
C PHE A 308 18.71 19.39 -18.70
N GLU A 309 19.68 18.79 -18.01
CA GLU A 309 20.97 18.41 -18.59
C GLU A 309 20.83 17.30 -19.64
N VAL A 310 20.04 16.27 -19.36
CA VAL A 310 19.91 15.10 -20.26
C VAL A 310 18.84 15.26 -21.35
N LEU A 311 17.92 16.23 -21.21
CA LEU A 311 16.78 16.38 -22.11
C LEU A 311 17.16 16.54 -23.59
N PRO A 312 18.18 17.34 -23.98
CA PRO A 312 18.61 17.45 -25.37
C PRO A 312 19.06 16.11 -25.96
N ALA A 313 19.88 15.35 -25.22
CA ALA A 313 20.37 14.06 -25.66
C ALA A 313 19.25 13.03 -25.78
N ALA A 314 18.32 13.03 -24.80
CA ALA A 314 17.13 12.17 -24.83
C ALA A 314 16.21 12.51 -26.01
N TRP A 315 16.01 13.80 -26.31
CA TRP A 315 15.21 14.26 -27.44
C TRP A 315 15.85 13.84 -28.78
N SER A 316 17.14 14.09 -28.96
CA SER A 316 17.88 13.68 -30.17
C SER A 316 17.81 12.17 -30.40
N HIS A 317 17.99 11.37 -29.34
CA HIS A 317 17.90 9.92 -29.41
C HIS A 317 16.50 9.45 -29.79
N ALA A 318 15.45 10.01 -29.16
CA ALA A 318 14.09 9.54 -29.36
C ALA A 318 13.52 9.96 -30.71
N THR A 319 13.76 11.20 -31.14
CA THR A 319 13.17 11.79 -32.35
C THR A 319 14.03 11.61 -33.60
N GLY A 320 15.27 11.14 -33.46
CA GLY A 320 16.25 11.17 -34.55
C GLY A 320 16.57 12.60 -34.98
N ASN A 321 16.83 13.50 -34.02
CA ASN A 321 17.03 14.95 -34.23
C ASN A 321 15.83 15.66 -34.89
N GLY A 322 14.61 15.33 -34.47
CA GLY A 322 13.38 15.94 -34.98
C GLY A 322 12.83 15.32 -36.26
N GLN A 323 13.47 14.27 -36.79
CA GLN A 323 13.00 13.58 -38.01
C GLN A 323 11.67 12.85 -37.80
N TYR A 324 11.42 12.33 -36.59
CA TYR A 324 10.24 11.55 -36.27
C TYR A 324 9.47 12.12 -35.08
N PRO A 325 8.12 12.13 -35.12
CA PRO A 325 7.30 12.55 -34.00
C PRO A 325 7.33 11.51 -32.88
N VAL A 326 7.45 11.96 -31.63
CA VAL A 326 7.57 11.11 -30.43
C VAL A 326 6.64 11.60 -29.33
N SER A 327 5.99 10.67 -28.62
CA SER A 327 5.15 11.03 -27.49
C SER A 327 5.97 11.49 -26.29
N ALA A 328 5.42 12.40 -25.47
CA ALA A 328 6.03 12.82 -24.21
C ALA A 328 6.32 11.62 -23.26
N ARG A 329 5.58 10.51 -23.40
CA ARG A 329 5.80 9.26 -22.66
C ARG A 329 7.03 8.50 -23.17
N ASN A 330 7.24 8.43 -24.48
CA ASN A 330 8.45 7.84 -25.04
C ASN A 330 9.69 8.68 -24.72
N LEU A 331 9.57 10.02 -24.76
CA LEU A 331 10.65 10.91 -24.31
C LEU A 331 10.96 10.71 -22.81
N TYR A 332 9.95 10.53 -21.97
CA TYR A 332 10.13 10.19 -20.55
C TYR A 332 10.96 8.91 -20.37
N TYR A 333 10.69 7.86 -21.17
CA TYR A 333 11.46 6.62 -21.12
C TYR A 333 12.90 6.78 -21.60
N ALA A 334 13.18 7.71 -22.51
CA ALA A 334 14.54 8.06 -22.89
C ALA A 334 15.29 8.86 -21.80
N VAL A 335 14.59 9.71 -21.04
CA VAL A 335 15.16 10.51 -19.94
C VAL A 335 15.44 9.67 -18.68
N ARG A 336 14.53 8.77 -18.32
CA ARG A 336 14.59 7.98 -17.06
C ARG A 336 15.92 7.24 -16.83
N PRO A 337 16.54 6.54 -17.81
CA PRO A 337 17.83 5.90 -17.60
C PRO A 337 18.99 6.91 -17.51
N LEU A 338 18.93 8.04 -18.23
CA LEU A 338 20.02 9.02 -18.29
C LEU A 338 20.18 9.82 -16.98
N ILE A 339 19.11 9.96 -16.20
CA ILE A 339 19.18 10.59 -14.88
C ILE A 339 19.67 9.62 -13.79
N GLN A 340 19.78 8.31 -14.07
CA GLN A 340 20.30 7.34 -13.10
C GLN A 340 21.79 7.64 -12.85
N GLY A 341 22.10 8.11 -11.63
CA GLY A 341 23.45 8.50 -11.23
C GLY A 341 23.70 10.01 -11.14
N LEU A 342 22.81 10.85 -11.72
CA LEU A 342 22.90 12.32 -11.62
C LEU A 342 22.15 12.88 -10.39
N VAL A 343 21.10 12.16 -9.95
CA VAL A 343 20.30 12.49 -8.77
C VAL A 343 20.70 11.66 -7.55
N GLY A 344 20.72 12.29 -6.38
CA GLY A 344 21.05 11.63 -5.11
C GLY A 344 19.98 10.67 -4.61
N GLN A 345 20.28 9.98 -3.49
CA GLN A 345 19.32 9.11 -2.81
C GLN A 345 18.16 9.92 -2.19
N GLY A 346 16.95 9.36 -2.27
CA GLY A 346 15.75 9.86 -1.62
C GLY A 346 15.79 9.72 -0.09
N LYS A 347 14.77 10.27 0.58
CA LYS A 347 14.72 10.36 2.06
C LYS A 347 14.77 9.00 2.78
N ASP A 348 14.39 7.94 2.09
CA ASP A 348 14.29 6.58 2.62
C ASP A 348 15.50 5.69 2.20
N GLY A 349 16.53 6.29 1.61
CA GLY A 349 17.73 5.58 1.10
C GLY A 349 17.57 5.00 -0.31
N ASN A 350 16.35 5.00 -0.87
CA ASN A 350 16.09 4.55 -2.23
C ASN A 350 16.47 5.60 -3.29
N GLN A 351 16.85 5.16 -4.49
CA GLN A 351 17.12 6.05 -5.61
C GLN A 351 15.90 6.90 -5.94
N GLN A 352 16.08 8.21 -6.12
CA GLN A 352 14.98 9.12 -6.40
C GLN A 352 14.41 8.84 -7.80
N GLU A 353 13.19 8.33 -7.88
CA GLU A 353 12.51 8.09 -9.16
C GLU A 353 11.89 9.38 -9.72
N LEU A 354 11.98 9.54 -11.04
CA LEU A 354 11.27 10.60 -11.76
C LEU A 354 9.83 10.16 -12.00
N ASP A 355 8.88 10.88 -11.42
CA ASP A 355 7.46 10.67 -11.69
C ASP A 355 7.05 11.20 -13.07
N TYR A 356 6.26 10.43 -13.82
CA TYR A 356 5.82 10.82 -15.17
C TYR A 356 4.94 12.07 -15.15
N SER A 357 4.05 12.23 -14.16
CA SER A 357 3.21 13.42 -14.05
C SER A 357 4.08 14.64 -13.79
N TYR A 358 5.08 14.55 -12.92
CA TYR A 358 6.02 15.63 -12.67
C TYR A 358 6.87 15.97 -13.91
N PHE A 359 7.36 14.97 -14.63
CA PHE A 359 8.10 15.16 -15.87
C PHE A 359 7.26 15.86 -16.95
N SER A 360 6.12 15.26 -17.33
CA SER A 360 5.30 15.69 -18.46
C SER A 360 4.52 16.99 -18.20
N GLN A 361 4.10 17.24 -16.95
CA GLN A 361 3.28 18.39 -16.58
C GLN A 361 4.08 19.56 -16.01
N THR A 362 5.27 19.32 -15.46
CA THR A 362 6.07 20.38 -14.81
C THR A 362 7.42 20.61 -15.49
N LEU A 363 8.24 19.56 -15.64
CA LEU A 363 9.62 19.73 -16.10
C LEU A 363 9.70 20.06 -17.60
N LEU A 364 8.94 19.35 -18.43
CA LEU A 364 8.95 19.54 -19.88
C LEU A 364 8.42 20.93 -20.30
N PRO A 365 7.28 21.44 -19.76
CA PRO A 365 6.86 22.83 -20.03
C PRO A 365 7.86 23.86 -19.49
N ARG A 366 8.38 23.66 -18.28
CA ARG A 366 9.40 24.57 -17.72
C ARG A 366 10.68 24.61 -18.53
N TYR A 367 11.13 23.49 -19.08
CA TYR A 367 12.32 23.47 -19.92
C TYR A 367 12.13 24.36 -21.16
N GLN A 368 11.01 24.20 -21.86
CA GLN A 368 10.70 25.00 -23.06
C GLN A 368 10.54 26.49 -22.73
N ALA A 369 9.91 26.82 -21.59
CA ALA A 369 9.79 28.19 -21.11
C ALA A 369 11.14 28.81 -20.70
N ASP A 370 11.93 28.11 -19.88
CA ASP A 370 13.20 28.59 -19.34
C ASP A 370 14.27 28.74 -20.44
N THR A 371 14.28 27.83 -21.43
CA THR A 371 15.26 27.83 -22.53
C THR A 371 14.81 28.58 -23.77
N ARG A 372 13.51 28.93 -23.87
CA ARG A 372 12.87 29.50 -25.06
C ARG A 372 13.11 28.68 -26.34
N LYS A 373 13.31 27.36 -26.20
CA LYS A 373 13.48 26.42 -27.31
C LYS A 373 12.33 25.42 -27.30
N PRO A 374 11.36 25.50 -28.23
CA PRO A 374 10.35 24.46 -28.37
C PRO A 374 11.03 23.16 -28.82
N LEU A 375 10.60 22.03 -28.25
CA LEU A 375 11.07 20.71 -28.67
C LEU A 375 10.16 20.20 -29.80
N GLU A 376 10.58 20.43 -31.04
CA GLU A 376 9.83 20.00 -32.23
C GLU A 376 9.63 18.47 -32.24
N GLY A 377 8.51 18.03 -32.80
CA GLY A 377 8.16 16.61 -32.92
C GLY A 377 7.66 15.96 -31.62
N ILE A 378 7.60 16.68 -30.49
CA ILE A 378 7.04 16.15 -29.25
C ILE A 378 5.53 16.39 -29.19
N TYR A 379 4.76 15.31 -29.04
CA TYR A 379 3.31 15.39 -28.86
C TYR A 379 2.87 14.70 -27.56
N TYR A 380 1.69 15.06 -27.05
CA TYR A 380 1.07 14.37 -25.92
C TYR A 380 0.06 13.34 -26.45
N GLU A 381 0.02 12.16 -25.83
CA GLU A 381 -0.95 11.12 -26.20
C GLU A 381 -2.38 11.67 -26.08
N PRO A 382 -3.27 11.39 -27.06
CA PRO A 382 -4.65 11.85 -27.01
C PRO A 382 -5.33 11.43 -25.71
N ARG A 383 -6.02 12.36 -25.05
CA ARG A 383 -6.87 12.05 -23.89
C ARG A 383 -8.29 12.51 -24.16
N GLY A 384 -9.05 11.59 -24.74
CA GLY A 384 -10.43 11.80 -25.12
C GLY A 384 -10.61 11.80 -26.63
N THR A 385 -11.87 11.64 -27.03
CA THR A 385 -12.30 11.55 -28.42
C THR A 385 -13.45 12.51 -28.62
N LEU A 386 -13.32 13.42 -29.58
CA LEU A 386 -14.41 14.20 -30.14
C LEU A 386 -15.20 13.29 -31.09
N ARG A 387 -16.50 13.27 -30.93
CA ARG A 387 -17.41 12.52 -31.80
C ARG A 387 -18.39 13.46 -32.44
N GLU A 388 -18.43 13.44 -33.75
CA GLU A 388 -19.33 14.27 -34.54
C GLU A 388 -20.73 13.63 -34.62
N PRO A 389 -21.80 14.44 -34.60
CA PRO A 389 -23.12 13.96 -34.92
C PRO A 389 -23.25 13.70 -36.43
N HIS A 390 -24.11 12.75 -36.80
CA HIS A 390 -24.49 12.41 -38.19
C HIS A 390 -23.41 11.78 -39.08
N THR A 391 -22.14 12.19 -38.97
CA THR A 391 -21.04 11.67 -39.81
C THR A 391 -20.44 10.38 -39.25
N GLY A 392 -20.57 10.15 -37.94
CA GLY A 392 -19.89 9.06 -37.22
C GLY A 392 -18.37 9.24 -37.13
N ALA A 393 -17.86 10.42 -37.48
CA ALA A 393 -16.43 10.71 -37.39
C ALA A 393 -15.98 10.80 -35.94
N GLU A 394 -14.84 10.18 -35.65
CA GLU A 394 -14.17 10.24 -34.36
C GLU A 394 -12.80 10.90 -34.53
N VAL A 395 -12.54 11.95 -33.75
CA VAL A 395 -11.27 12.66 -33.73
C VAL A 395 -10.63 12.52 -32.36
N LEU A 396 -9.46 11.88 -32.32
CA LEU A 396 -8.69 11.76 -31.10
C LEU A 396 -8.16 13.13 -30.68
N LEU A 397 -8.29 13.51 -29.41
CA LEU A 397 -7.84 14.81 -28.91
C LEU A 397 -6.34 14.83 -28.61
N GLY A 398 -5.53 14.65 -29.65
CA GLY A 398 -4.10 14.92 -29.65
C GLY A 398 -3.80 16.30 -30.25
N THR A 399 -2.60 16.83 -29.95
CA THR A 399 -2.19 18.17 -30.41
C THR A 399 -2.25 18.30 -31.94
N ARG A 400 -1.82 17.26 -32.67
CA ARG A 400 -1.75 17.28 -34.14
C ARG A 400 -3.13 17.19 -34.76
N GLU A 401 -3.95 16.25 -34.26
CA GLU A 401 -5.28 15.98 -34.76
C GLU A 401 -6.17 17.22 -34.61
N VAL A 402 -6.11 17.92 -33.47
CA VAL A 402 -6.88 19.16 -33.24
C VAL A 402 -6.38 20.33 -34.10
N GLU A 403 -5.07 20.43 -34.31
CA GLU A 403 -4.50 21.48 -35.16
C GLU A 403 -5.02 21.39 -36.59
N THR A 404 -5.03 20.18 -37.16
CA THR A 404 -5.53 19.90 -38.52
C THR A 404 -7.04 19.71 -38.63
N TYR A 405 -7.76 19.72 -37.51
CA TYR A 405 -9.21 19.52 -37.52
C TYR A 405 -9.93 20.78 -38.02
N ASP A 406 -10.77 20.58 -39.04
CA ASP A 406 -11.67 21.58 -39.58
C ASP A 406 -13.11 21.22 -39.24
N PHE A 407 -13.86 22.21 -38.76
CA PHE A 407 -15.25 22.02 -38.39
C PHE A 407 -16.12 21.82 -39.64
N PRO A 408 -16.93 20.75 -39.70
CA PRO A 408 -17.78 20.51 -40.86
C PRO A 408 -18.90 21.56 -40.94
N GLU A 409 -19.00 22.22 -42.09
CA GLU A 409 -20.01 23.25 -42.32
C GLU A 409 -21.43 22.69 -42.11
N TYR A 410 -22.25 23.47 -41.40
CA TYR A 410 -23.68 23.20 -41.17
C TYR A 410 -24.03 21.82 -40.59
N THR A 411 -23.08 21.15 -39.94
CA THR A 411 -23.31 19.81 -39.37
C THR A 411 -23.69 19.88 -37.89
N TYR A 412 -23.01 20.73 -37.12
CA TYR A 412 -23.29 20.95 -35.70
C TYR A 412 -22.80 22.33 -35.25
N ASN A 413 -23.30 22.83 -34.13
CA ASN A 413 -22.94 24.14 -33.57
C ASN A 413 -22.77 24.12 -32.05
N LYS A 414 -22.65 22.92 -31.46
CA LYS A 414 -22.48 22.72 -30.02
C LYS A 414 -21.41 21.68 -29.75
N ILE A 415 -20.67 21.85 -28.65
CA ILE A 415 -19.70 20.86 -28.17
C ILE A 415 -19.95 20.58 -26.69
N LEU A 416 -20.15 19.32 -26.33
CA LEU A 416 -20.27 18.88 -24.94
C LEU A 416 -19.00 18.15 -24.50
N TYR A 417 -18.28 18.72 -23.53
CA TYR A 417 -17.16 18.07 -22.85
C TYR A 417 -17.64 17.26 -21.65
N CYS A 418 -17.42 15.94 -21.69
CA CYS A 418 -17.78 15.02 -20.63
C CYS A 418 -16.51 14.44 -19.99
N GLU A 419 -16.29 14.73 -18.71
CA GLU A 419 -15.12 14.24 -17.93
C GLU A 419 -15.05 12.71 -17.86
N LYS A 420 -16.20 12.04 -18.03
CA LYS A 420 -16.37 10.61 -17.76
C LYS A 420 -16.62 9.83 -19.05
N GLN A 421 -15.57 9.19 -19.57
CA GLN A 421 -15.69 8.33 -20.76
C GLN A 421 -16.79 7.27 -20.67
N GLY A 422 -17.06 6.74 -19.47
CA GLY A 422 -18.09 5.74 -19.24
C GLY A 422 -19.52 6.20 -19.55
N LEU A 423 -19.77 7.51 -19.70
CA LEU A 423 -21.09 8.04 -20.07
C LEU A 423 -21.36 7.95 -21.57
N TRP A 424 -20.34 7.80 -22.42
CA TRP A 424 -20.53 7.79 -23.87
C TRP A 424 -21.55 6.74 -24.35
N PRO A 425 -21.52 5.47 -23.92
CA PRO A 425 -22.50 4.47 -24.37
C PRO A 425 -23.95 4.90 -24.09
N ILE A 426 -24.19 5.62 -22.99
CA ILE A 426 -25.52 6.14 -22.63
C ILE A 426 -25.91 7.28 -23.58
N LEU A 427 -25.01 8.24 -23.79
CA LEU A 427 -25.26 9.39 -24.67
C LEU A 427 -25.46 8.97 -26.13
N SER A 428 -24.69 7.98 -26.58
CA SER A 428 -24.80 7.38 -27.92
C SER A 428 -26.13 6.65 -28.09
N ALA A 429 -26.52 5.80 -27.11
CA ALA A 429 -27.80 5.11 -27.14
C ALA A 429 -29.00 6.08 -27.13
N ALA A 430 -28.89 7.19 -26.40
CA ALA A 430 -29.89 8.25 -26.34
C ALA A 430 -29.86 9.20 -27.55
N ARG A 431 -28.86 9.04 -28.44
CA ARG A 431 -28.63 9.88 -29.64
C ARG A 431 -28.55 11.36 -29.32
N ILE A 432 -27.92 11.72 -28.19
CA ILE A 432 -27.83 13.13 -27.74
C ILE A 432 -27.09 13.97 -28.79
N ALA A 433 -26.02 13.44 -29.36
CA ALA A 433 -25.25 14.13 -30.41
C ALA A 433 -26.14 14.50 -31.61
N GLU A 434 -26.89 13.54 -32.16
CA GLU A 434 -27.72 13.71 -33.36
C GLU A 434 -29.04 14.45 -33.09
N ARG A 435 -29.53 14.44 -31.85
CA ARG A 435 -30.76 15.13 -31.47
C ARG A 435 -30.54 16.63 -31.29
N TYR A 436 -29.36 17.02 -30.80
CA TYR A 436 -29.04 18.41 -30.50
C TYR A 436 -28.04 19.05 -31.48
N ASP A 437 -27.63 18.33 -32.53
CA ASP A 437 -26.55 18.73 -33.46
C ASP A 437 -25.34 19.22 -32.68
N MET A 438 -24.81 18.30 -31.89
CA MET A 438 -23.81 18.49 -30.86
C MET A 438 -22.70 17.47 -31.02
N ALA A 439 -21.45 17.93 -31.09
CA ALA A 439 -20.32 17.04 -30.92
C ALA A 439 -20.08 16.74 -29.44
N VAL A 440 -19.67 15.50 -29.13
CA VAL A 440 -19.43 15.07 -27.75
C VAL A 440 -17.97 14.69 -27.58
N VAL A 441 -17.31 15.32 -26.63
CA VAL A 441 -15.96 14.98 -26.18
C VAL A 441 -16.06 14.09 -24.96
N ALA A 442 -15.66 12.83 -25.07
CA ALA A 442 -15.58 11.91 -23.94
C ALA A 442 -14.12 11.77 -23.47
N ALA A 443 -13.77 12.39 -22.34
CA ALA A 443 -12.40 12.46 -21.83
C ALA A 443 -12.18 11.63 -20.55
N GLN A 444 -10.93 11.58 -20.10
CA GLN A 444 -10.56 10.98 -18.81
C GLN A 444 -9.76 11.99 -17.99
N GLY A 445 -10.39 12.49 -16.92
CA GLY A 445 -9.79 13.47 -16.00
C GLY A 445 -9.72 14.88 -16.61
N TYR A 446 -8.67 15.63 -16.26
CA TYR A 446 -8.54 17.04 -16.66
C TYR A 446 -8.45 17.26 -18.18
N ALA A 447 -9.07 18.35 -18.64
CA ALA A 447 -8.98 18.82 -20.01
C ALA A 447 -7.53 19.03 -20.45
N THR A 448 -7.19 18.45 -21.60
CA THR A 448 -5.89 18.63 -22.23
C THR A 448 -5.80 19.99 -22.90
N GLU A 449 -4.57 20.46 -23.17
CA GLU A 449 -4.36 21.64 -24.02
C GLU A 449 -5.02 21.45 -25.38
N ALA A 450 -4.98 20.25 -25.96
CA ALA A 450 -5.66 19.95 -27.22
C ALA A 450 -7.18 20.16 -27.13
N ALA A 451 -7.84 19.72 -26.05
CA ALA A 451 -9.27 19.96 -25.86
C ALA A 451 -9.59 21.47 -25.76
N ARG A 452 -8.71 22.24 -25.11
CA ARG A 452 -8.88 23.68 -24.95
C ARG A 452 -8.62 24.44 -26.25
N VAL A 453 -7.61 24.06 -27.03
CA VAL A 453 -7.38 24.61 -28.37
C VAL A 453 -8.58 24.33 -29.29
N LEU A 454 -9.20 23.15 -29.19
CA LEU A 454 -10.44 22.86 -29.92
C LEU A 454 -11.56 23.83 -29.51
N PHE A 455 -11.74 24.07 -28.21
CA PHE A 455 -12.74 25.00 -27.68
C PHE A 455 -12.48 26.44 -28.12
N GLU A 456 -11.23 26.91 -28.07
CA GLU A 456 -10.83 28.23 -28.58
C GLU A 456 -11.06 28.36 -30.09
N LYS A 457 -10.75 27.32 -30.89
CA LYS A 457 -11.07 27.31 -32.34
C LYS A 457 -12.58 27.40 -32.58
N ALA A 458 -13.39 26.71 -31.78
CA ALA A 458 -14.85 26.69 -31.91
C ALA A 458 -15.50 28.03 -31.50
N ASP A 459 -15.01 28.65 -30.43
CA ASP A 459 -15.46 29.95 -29.92
C ASP A 459 -15.10 31.08 -30.90
N THR A 460 -13.83 31.15 -31.33
CA THR A 460 -13.30 32.30 -32.10
C THR A 460 -13.70 32.31 -33.57
N ARG A 461 -13.97 31.15 -34.19
CA ARG A 461 -14.18 31.07 -35.65
C ARG A 461 -15.63 30.91 -36.07
N GLU A 462 -16.47 30.28 -35.25
CA GLU A 462 -17.74 29.74 -35.74
C GLU A 462 -18.92 29.88 -34.75
N SER A 463 -18.75 30.56 -33.61
CA SER A 463 -19.80 30.82 -32.62
C SER A 463 -20.49 29.55 -32.06
N TYR A 464 -19.71 28.51 -31.77
CA TYR A 464 -20.23 27.29 -31.14
C TYR A 464 -20.64 27.54 -29.69
N GLN A 465 -21.72 26.90 -29.22
CA GLN A 465 -21.99 26.81 -27.79
C GLN A 465 -21.17 25.66 -27.17
N LEU A 466 -20.41 25.99 -26.14
CA LEU A 466 -19.52 25.06 -25.46
C LEU A 466 -20.13 24.68 -24.12
N PHE A 467 -20.18 23.38 -23.85
CA PHE A 467 -20.80 22.82 -22.64
C PHE A 467 -19.81 21.92 -21.91
N VAL A 468 -19.92 21.85 -20.58
CA VAL A 468 -19.17 20.88 -19.75
C VAL A 468 -20.10 20.08 -18.86
N LEU A 469 -19.84 18.78 -18.73
CA LEU A 469 -20.53 17.85 -17.83
C LEU A 469 -19.48 17.15 -16.95
N HIS A 470 -19.59 17.34 -15.64
CA HIS A 470 -18.65 16.84 -14.65
C HIS A 470 -19.35 16.32 -13.38
N ASP A 471 -18.60 15.56 -12.55
CA ASP A 471 -19.07 15.04 -11.26
C ASP A 471 -19.18 16.16 -10.20
N ALA A 472 -20.04 15.98 -9.18
CA ALA A 472 -20.18 16.93 -8.07
C ALA A 472 -19.04 16.78 -7.06
N ASP A 473 -17.83 17.15 -7.47
CA ASP A 473 -16.63 17.06 -6.67
C ASP A 473 -15.61 18.19 -6.98
N PRO A 474 -14.56 18.36 -6.17
CA PRO A 474 -13.57 19.42 -6.38
C PRO A 474 -12.79 19.34 -7.69
N PHE A 475 -12.67 18.14 -8.27
CA PHE A 475 -11.96 17.93 -9.53
C PHE A 475 -12.84 18.32 -10.70
N GLY A 476 -14.12 17.90 -10.71
CA GLY A 476 -15.11 18.27 -11.72
C GLY A 476 -15.32 19.79 -11.81
N TYR A 477 -15.51 20.44 -10.66
CA TYR A 477 -15.64 21.91 -10.60
C TYR A 477 -14.38 22.62 -11.12
N ASN A 478 -13.21 22.05 -10.84
CA ASN A 478 -11.95 22.61 -11.33
C ASN A 478 -11.77 22.36 -12.84
N ILE A 479 -12.34 21.30 -13.40
CA ILE A 479 -12.36 21.06 -14.85
C ILE A 479 -13.17 22.14 -15.55
N ALA A 480 -14.40 22.41 -15.11
CA ALA A 480 -15.23 23.50 -15.63
C ALA A 480 -14.48 24.84 -15.60
N LEU A 481 -13.85 25.16 -14.48
CA LEU A 481 -13.03 26.37 -14.33
C LEU A 481 -11.86 26.39 -15.33
N THR A 482 -11.08 25.31 -15.45
CA THR A 482 -9.90 25.27 -16.33
C THR A 482 -10.23 25.18 -17.82
N LEU A 483 -11.43 24.72 -18.18
CA LEU A 483 -11.94 24.77 -19.56
C LEU A 483 -12.35 26.18 -19.97
N THR A 484 -12.72 27.02 -19.00
CA THR A 484 -13.17 28.41 -19.20
C THR A 484 -11.99 29.39 -19.15
N GLU A 485 -11.12 29.25 -18.15
CA GLU A 485 -10.09 30.23 -17.81
C GLU A 485 -8.65 29.77 -18.08
N GLU A 486 -7.73 30.74 -18.16
CA GLU A 486 -6.30 30.49 -18.32
C GLU A 486 -5.69 29.60 -17.23
N THR A 487 -4.72 28.80 -17.64
CA THR A 487 -3.88 28.03 -16.71
C THR A 487 -2.43 28.43 -16.87
N GLN A 488 -1.57 27.99 -15.95
CA GLN A 488 -0.12 28.23 -16.05
C GLN A 488 0.49 27.79 -17.39
N ARG A 489 -0.14 26.83 -18.09
CA ARG A 489 0.35 26.30 -19.36
C ARG A 489 -0.26 26.99 -20.59
N MET A 490 -1.42 27.63 -20.45
CA MET A 490 -2.08 28.43 -21.50
C MET A 490 -2.45 29.81 -20.95
N PRO A 491 -1.47 30.70 -20.75
CA PRO A 491 -1.73 32.06 -20.27
C PRO A 491 -2.52 32.85 -21.32
N GLY A 492 -3.48 33.66 -20.88
CA GLY A 492 -4.34 34.48 -21.75
C GLY A 492 -5.51 33.75 -22.43
N TYR A 493 -5.65 32.43 -22.22
CA TYR A 493 -6.81 31.67 -22.73
C TYR A 493 -8.10 32.05 -21.98
N GLN A 494 -9.17 32.29 -22.73
CA GLN A 494 -10.51 32.50 -22.19
C GLN A 494 -11.56 32.14 -23.26
N VAL A 495 -12.55 31.32 -22.89
CA VAL A 495 -13.69 30.95 -23.74
C VAL A 495 -14.95 30.89 -22.87
N ASP A 496 -16.13 31.07 -23.47
CA ASP A 496 -17.40 30.95 -22.75
C ASP A 496 -17.87 29.49 -22.73
N VAL A 497 -17.96 28.88 -21.54
CA VAL A 497 -18.38 27.49 -21.35
C VAL A 497 -19.56 27.44 -20.40
N ILE A 498 -20.64 26.85 -20.88
CA ILE A 498 -21.88 26.64 -20.12
C ILE A 498 -21.73 25.37 -19.28
N ASP A 499 -21.84 25.52 -17.96
CA ASP A 499 -21.69 24.42 -17.01
C ASP A 499 -22.99 23.62 -16.84
N LEU A 500 -23.04 22.42 -17.42
CA LEU A 500 -24.13 21.45 -17.23
C LEU A 500 -23.80 20.43 -16.14
N GLY A 501 -22.65 20.57 -15.46
CA GLY A 501 -22.15 19.67 -14.43
C GLY A 501 -23.13 19.45 -13.28
N LEU A 502 -22.94 18.35 -12.56
CA LEU A 502 -23.79 18.03 -11.41
C LEU A 502 -23.48 18.99 -10.26
N ASN A 503 -24.41 19.89 -9.95
CA ASN A 503 -24.31 20.73 -8.76
C ASN A 503 -24.59 19.89 -7.49
N LEU A 504 -23.83 20.10 -6.42
CA LEU A 504 -24.00 19.36 -5.17
C LEU A 504 -25.42 19.49 -4.59
N LYS A 505 -26.02 20.69 -4.63
CA LYS A 505 -27.37 20.91 -4.12
C LYS A 505 -28.40 20.12 -4.95
N GLU A 506 -28.31 20.21 -6.28
CA GLU A 506 -29.19 19.47 -7.19
C GLU A 506 -29.06 17.95 -6.97
N ALA A 507 -27.84 17.45 -6.78
CA ALA A 507 -27.59 16.05 -6.49
C ALA A 507 -28.28 15.56 -5.20
N LEU A 508 -28.25 16.38 -4.14
CA LEU A 508 -28.92 16.06 -2.88
C LEU A 508 -30.45 16.15 -3.00
N ASP A 509 -30.96 17.16 -3.71
CA ASP A 509 -32.40 17.33 -3.98
C ASP A 509 -32.95 16.16 -4.81
N MET A 510 -32.13 15.58 -5.70
CA MET A 510 -32.44 14.37 -6.47
C MET A 510 -32.32 13.07 -5.65
N GLY A 511 -31.87 13.14 -4.39
CA GLY A 511 -31.70 11.97 -3.52
C GLY A 511 -30.56 11.03 -3.96
N LEU A 512 -29.55 11.54 -4.67
CA LEU A 512 -28.44 10.72 -5.17
C LEU A 512 -27.52 10.27 -4.02
N GLN A 513 -26.95 9.08 -4.16
CA GLN A 513 -26.03 8.53 -3.16
C GLN A 513 -24.74 9.35 -3.07
N THR A 514 -24.39 9.74 -1.85
CA THR A 514 -23.11 10.41 -1.55
C THR A 514 -22.05 9.38 -1.19
N GLU A 515 -20.84 9.55 -1.69
CA GLU A 515 -19.70 8.68 -1.35
C GLU A 515 -18.58 9.44 -0.64
N THR A 516 -17.78 8.71 0.15
CA THR A 516 -16.58 9.27 0.79
C THR A 516 -15.34 8.91 0.02
N PHE A 517 -14.47 9.90 -0.23
CA PHE A 517 -13.18 9.69 -0.89
C PHE A 517 -12.04 10.35 -0.13
N THR A 518 -10.82 9.86 -0.36
CA THR A 518 -9.60 10.45 0.21
C THR A 518 -8.96 11.38 -0.80
N ARG A 519 -8.77 12.63 -0.39
CA ARG A 519 -8.12 13.65 -1.19
C ARG A 519 -6.75 13.95 -0.60
N GLU A 520 -5.72 13.92 -1.45
CA GLU A 520 -4.33 14.19 -1.03
C GLU A 520 -3.81 15.57 -1.44
N LYS A 521 -4.56 16.26 -2.31
CA LYS A 521 -4.24 17.61 -2.78
C LYS A 521 -5.14 18.64 -2.12
N LYS A 522 -4.58 19.80 -1.78
CA LYS A 522 -5.36 20.96 -1.29
C LYS A 522 -6.40 21.38 -2.33
N LEU A 523 -7.47 22.05 -1.86
CA LEU A 523 -8.45 22.62 -2.79
C LEU A 523 -7.72 23.67 -3.64
N PRO A 524 -7.96 23.70 -4.97
CA PRO A 524 -7.52 24.82 -5.79
C PRO A 524 -8.05 26.13 -5.18
N SER A 525 -7.17 27.11 -5.01
CA SER A 525 -7.52 28.39 -4.36
C SER A 525 -8.50 29.25 -5.16
N ARG A 526 -8.65 28.97 -6.46
CA ARG A 526 -9.55 29.67 -7.37
C ARG A 526 -10.99 29.13 -7.35
N LEU A 527 -11.23 27.95 -6.75
CA LEU A 527 -12.58 27.42 -6.66
C LEU A 527 -13.44 28.28 -5.73
N GLN A 528 -14.55 28.77 -6.27
CA GLN A 528 -15.60 29.39 -5.49
C GLN A 528 -16.60 28.32 -5.07
N LEU A 529 -16.66 28.06 -3.77
CA LEU A 529 -17.54 27.02 -3.19
C LEU A 529 -18.54 27.67 -2.23
N SER A 530 -19.79 27.25 -2.35
CA SER A 530 -20.87 27.50 -1.38
C SER A 530 -20.57 26.85 -0.02
N ASP A 531 -21.35 27.22 1.01
CA ASP A 531 -21.18 26.64 2.36
C ASP A 531 -21.42 25.13 2.37
N LEU A 532 -22.42 24.66 1.60
CA LEU A 532 -22.73 23.25 1.44
C LEU A 532 -21.57 22.48 0.76
N GLU A 533 -21.02 23.04 -0.32
CA GLU A 533 -19.88 22.45 -1.02
C GLU A 533 -18.63 22.45 -0.14
N ARG A 534 -18.39 23.50 0.65
CA ARG A 534 -17.28 23.52 1.61
C ARG A 534 -17.41 22.40 2.63
N GLU A 535 -18.61 22.14 3.14
CA GLU A 535 -18.85 21.04 4.09
C GLU A 535 -18.48 19.67 3.49
N TYR A 536 -18.83 19.43 2.23
CA TYR A 536 -18.57 18.17 1.55
C TYR A 536 -17.12 18.05 1.07
N PHE A 537 -16.57 19.10 0.48
CA PHE A 537 -15.32 19.08 -0.27
C PHE A 537 -14.08 19.37 0.57
N VAL A 538 -14.18 20.16 1.65
CA VAL A 538 -13.04 20.41 2.54
C VAL A 538 -12.69 19.14 3.31
N GLY A 539 -13.71 18.45 3.83
CA GLY A 539 -13.58 17.17 4.51
C GLY A 539 -12.85 17.22 5.86
N LYS A 540 -12.79 16.08 6.55
CA LYS A 540 -12.03 15.93 7.81
C LYS A 540 -10.60 15.51 7.51
N ARG A 541 -9.63 16.25 8.05
CA ARG A 541 -8.21 15.91 7.90
C ARG A 541 -7.92 14.60 8.62
N ILE A 542 -7.39 13.60 7.88
CA ILE A 542 -7.04 12.28 8.40
C ILE A 542 -5.52 12.11 8.57
N SER A 543 -4.71 12.91 7.87
CA SER A 543 -3.25 12.95 8.04
C SER A 543 -2.70 14.35 7.69
N GLU A 544 -1.39 14.55 7.80
CA GLU A 544 -0.76 15.81 7.41
C GLU A 544 -1.06 16.19 5.93
N LYS A 545 -1.30 15.19 5.06
CA LYS A 545 -1.49 15.40 3.62
C LYS A 545 -2.79 14.82 3.06
N ALA A 546 -3.71 14.32 3.89
CA ALA A 546 -4.93 13.69 3.41
C ALA A 546 -6.18 14.18 4.15
N TRP A 547 -7.26 14.36 3.38
CA TRP A 547 -8.58 14.75 3.83
C TRP A 547 -9.60 13.71 3.40
N ARG A 548 -10.48 13.30 4.32
CA ARG A 548 -11.65 12.48 4.03
C ARG A 548 -12.81 13.41 3.66
N CYS A 549 -13.19 13.40 2.40
CA CYS A 549 -14.19 14.27 1.80
C CYS A 549 -15.43 13.46 1.38
N ARG A 550 -16.50 14.16 1.02
CA ARG A 550 -17.69 13.58 0.38
C ARG A 550 -17.85 14.15 -1.02
N ARG A 551 -18.44 13.37 -1.92
CA ARG A 551 -18.81 13.78 -3.29
C ARG A 551 -20.04 13.04 -3.79
N VAL A 552 -20.58 13.48 -4.92
CA VAL A 552 -21.59 12.74 -5.69
C VAL A 552 -21.09 12.58 -7.12
N GLU A 553 -21.02 11.34 -7.60
CA GLU A 553 -20.65 11.07 -8.99
C GLU A 553 -21.88 11.13 -9.91
N LEU A 554 -21.70 11.49 -11.19
CA LEU A 554 -22.73 11.37 -12.22
C LEU A 554 -23.27 9.93 -12.33
N ASN A 555 -22.44 8.94 -12.01
CA ASN A 555 -22.81 7.52 -11.98
C ASN A 555 -23.83 7.17 -10.88
N ALA A 556 -24.09 8.08 -9.93
CA ALA A 556 -25.17 7.90 -8.97
C ALA A 556 -26.55 8.00 -9.63
N MET A 557 -26.65 8.63 -10.81
CA MET A 557 -27.86 8.65 -11.63
C MET A 557 -28.00 7.34 -12.43
N THR A 558 -29.23 6.88 -12.62
CA THR A 558 -29.53 5.84 -13.62
C THR A 558 -29.37 6.40 -15.04
N ALA A 559 -29.17 5.52 -16.03
CA ALA A 559 -29.01 5.97 -17.42
C ALA A 559 -30.18 6.85 -17.94
N PRO A 560 -31.46 6.56 -17.67
CA PRO A 560 -32.56 7.46 -18.03
C PRO A 560 -32.49 8.81 -17.32
N GLN A 561 -32.16 8.83 -16.02
CA GLN A 561 -32.01 10.07 -15.26
C GLN A 561 -30.88 10.96 -15.80
N THR A 562 -29.75 10.37 -16.22
CA THR A 562 -28.64 11.11 -16.84
C THR A 562 -29.07 11.80 -18.13
N VAL A 563 -29.83 11.10 -18.98
CA VAL A 563 -30.35 11.67 -20.24
C VAL A 563 -31.30 12.82 -19.96
N GLU A 564 -32.31 12.60 -19.11
CA GLU A 564 -33.29 13.62 -18.73
C GLU A 564 -32.62 14.84 -18.07
N TYR A 565 -31.60 14.60 -17.23
CA TYR A 565 -30.82 15.66 -16.59
C TYR A 565 -30.12 16.55 -17.61
N ILE A 566 -29.44 15.95 -18.59
CA ILE A 566 -28.73 16.69 -19.65
C ILE A 566 -29.73 17.47 -20.50
N GLU A 567 -30.83 16.86 -20.91
CA GLU A 567 -31.85 17.53 -21.73
C GLU A 567 -32.47 18.74 -21.03
N ARG A 568 -32.84 18.58 -19.76
CA ARG A 568 -33.37 19.66 -18.93
C ARG A 568 -32.36 20.80 -18.78
N LYS A 569 -31.09 20.48 -18.57
CA LYS A 569 -30.00 21.46 -18.46
C LYS A 569 -29.76 22.19 -19.78
N LEU A 570 -29.74 21.46 -20.90
CA LEU A 570 -29.62 22.07 -22.24
C LEU A 570 -30.77 23.03 -22.53
N GLU A 571 -32.00 22.67 -22.17
CA GLU A 571 -33.15 23.55 -22.33
C GLU A 571 -33.07 24.79 -21.42
N ALA A 572 -32.72 24.59 -20.14
CA ALA A 572 -32.61 25.67 -19.16
C ALA A 572 -31.54 26.71 -19.51
N GLU A 573 -30.40 26.26 -20.05
CA GLU A 573 -29.28 27.12 -20.45
C GLU A 573 -29.40 27.64 -21.89
N GLY A 574 -30.51 27.36 -22.58
CA GLY A 574 -30.78 27.91 -23.92
C GLY A 574 -29.89 27.35 -25.02
N ALA A 575 -29.70 26.02 -25.05
CA ALA A 575 -29.03 25.36 -26.16
C ALA A 575 -29.73 25.67 -27.50
N LEU A 576 -28.96 26.04 -28.51
CA LEU A 576 -29.46 26.36 -29.85
C LEU A 576 -30.25 25.19 -30.45
N GLY A 577 -31.14 25.49 -31.39
CA GLY A 577 -31.84 24.46 -32.16
C GLY A 577 -30.90 23.63 -33.05
N LYS A 578 -31.51 22.77 -33.87
CA LYS A 578 -30.82 22.07 -34.94
C LYS A 578 -30.22 23.03 -35.95
N VAL A 579 -29.10 22.63 -36.55
CA VAL A 579 -28.41 23.43 -37.55
C VAL A 579 -29.19 23.34 -38.86
N ILE A 580 -29.56 24.50 -39.39
CA ILE A 580 -30.25 24.63 -40.66
C ILE A 580 -29.39 25.52 -41.56
N PRO A 581 -28.85 24.99 -42.67
CA PRO A 581 -28.11 25.80 -43.64
C PRO A 581 -28.99 26.91 -44.26
N PRO A 582 -28.40 28.00 -44.77
CA PRO A 582 -29.12 29.02 -45.53
C PRO A 582 -29.78 28.45 -46.80
N ASP A 583 -30.89 29.07 -47.25
CA ASP A 583 -31.68 28.62 -48.41
C ASP A 583 -30.86 28.36 -49.69
N ARG A 584 -29.81 29.14 -49.92
CA ARG A 584 -28.90 28.95 -51.06
C ARG A 584 -28.18 27.60 -50.99
N ARG A 585 -27.71 27.21 -49.80
CA ARG A 585 -27.05 25.91 -49.60
C ARG A 585 -28.06 24.77 -49.71
N LEU A 586 -29.24 24.91 -49.11
CA LEU A 586 -30.32 23.91 -49.22
C LEU A 586 -30.71 23.65 -50.67
N SER A 587 -30.86 24.71 -51.47
CA SER A 587 -31.22 24.59 -52.89
C SER A 587 -30.15 23.86 -53.71
N SER A 588 -28.87 24.17 -53.46
CA SER A 588 -27.74 23.49 -54.13
C SER A 588 -27.68 22.01 -53.74
N GLU A 589 -27.87 21.70 -52.46
CA GLU A 589 -27.85 20.32 -51.96
C GLU A 589 -29.02 19.51 -52.54
N ALA A 590 -30.23 20.09 -52.57
CA ALA A 590 -31.41 19.45 -53.15
C ALA A 590 -31.24 19.15 -54.64
N GLN A 591 -30.63 20.06 -55.40
CA GLN A 591 -30.32 19.83 -56.83
C GLN A 591 -29.33 18.69 -57.03
N GLN A 592 -28.27 18.64 -56.23
CA GLN A 592 -27.27 17.56 -56.29
C GLN A 592 -27.88 16.22 -55.88
N ALA A 593 -28.65 16.18 -54.80
CA ALA A 593 -29.33 14.98 -54.34
C ALA A 593 -30.36 14.48 -55.36
N PHE A 594 -31.15 15.38 -55.96
CA PHE A 594 -32.09 15.03 -57.01
C PHE A 594 -31.39 14.43 -58.23
N ALA A 595 -30.30 15.06 -58.69
CA ALA A 595 -29.52 14.56 -59.83
C ALA A 595 -28.95 13.17 -59.54
N GLY A 596 -28.31 12.98 -58.37
CA GLY A 596 -27.74 11.68 -57.98
C GLY A 596 -28.79 10.59 -57.84
N MET A 597 -29.93 10.87 -57.18
CA MET A 597 -31.03 9.90 -57.07
C MET A 597 -31.62 9.55 -58.43
N LEU A 598 -31.78 10.54 -59.32
CA LEU A 598 -32.29 10.30 -60.67
C LEU A 598 -31.33 9.42 -61.47
N ASP A 599 -30.01 9.70 -61.39
CA ASP A 599 -28.98 8.89 -62.03
C ASP A 599 -29.03 7.44 -61.51
N GLU A 600 -29.14 7.24 -60.19
CA GLU A 600 -29.29 5.90 -59.59
C GLU A 600 -30.55 5.17 -60.08
N TYR A 601 -31.70 5.86 -60.13
CA TYR A 601 -32.94 5.27 -60.65
C TYR A 601 -32.79 4.87 -62.13
N VAL A 602 -32.19 5.74 -62.95
CA VAL A 602 -31.96 5.47 -64.36
C VAL A 602 -31.01 4.29 -64.53
N ASP A 603 -29.90 4.24 -63.80
CA ASP A 603 -28.94 3.13 -63.85
C ASP A 603 -29.59 1.81 -63.41
N GLU A 604 -30.34 1.80 -62.31
CA GLU A 604 -31.06 0.62 -61.84
C GLU A 604 -32.06 0.12 -62.90
N TRP A 605 -32.81 1.04 -63.51
CA TRP A 605 -33.78 0.69 -64.54
C TRP A 605 -33.11 0.20 -65.82
N VAL A 606 -32.00 0.81 -66.24
CA VAL A 606 -31.21 0.33 -67.38
C VAL A 606 -30.63 -1.06 -67.11
N VAL A 607 -30.08 -1.31 -65.92
CA VAL A 607 -29.59 -2.63 -65.50
C VAL A 607 -30.71 -3.68 -65.59
N ARG A 608 -31.91 -3.35 -65.12
CA ARG A 608 -33.07 -4.25 -65.14
C ARG A 608 -33.61 -4.46 -66.55
N LEU A 609 -33.84 -3.39 -67.30
CA LEU A 609 -34.41 -3.43 -68.66
C LEU A 609 -33.52 -4.21 -69.62
N LEU A 610 -32.20 -4.02 -69.55
CA LEU A 610 -31.25 -4.74 -70.41
C LEU A 610 -30.88 -6.13 -69.87
N GLY A 611 -31.39 -6.54 -68.70
CA GLY A 611 -31.00 -7.79 -68.06
C GLY A 611 -29.49 -7.88 -67.82
N LEU A 612 -28.82 -6.77 -67.46
CA LEU A 612 -27.36 -6.67 -67.43
C LEU A 612 -26.71 -7.73 -66.52
N GLU A 613 -27.37 -8.18 -65.46
CA GLU A 613 -26.86 -9.26 -64.60
C GLU A 613 -26.74 -10.60 -65.35
N GLY A 614 -27.69 -10.92 -66.23
CA GLY A 614 -27.61 -12.09 -67.10
C GLY A 614 -26.49 -11.98 -68.12
N ILE A 615 -26.32 -10.79 -68.73
CA ILE A 615 -25.21 -10.51 -69.65
C ILE A 615 -23.87 -10.63 -68.94
N LYS A 616 -23.71 -10.03 -67.74
CA LYS A 616 -22.49 -10.12 -66.93
C LYS A 616 -22.17 -11.58 -66.58
N ALA A 617 -23.15 -12.39 -66.23
CA ALA A 617 -22.94 -13.82 -65.94
C ALA A 617 -22.44 -14.58 -67.17
N ALA A 618 -23.08 -14.40 -68.32
CA ALA A 618 -22.67 -15.03 -69.58
C ALA A 618 -21.24 -14.63 -69.99
N LEU A 619 -20.90 -13.34 -69.87
CA LEU A 619 -19.55 -12.84 -70.19
C LEU A 619 -18.48 -13.38 -69.22
N ARG A 620 -18.77 -13.48 -67.92
CA ARG A 620 -17.82 -14.08 -66.95
C ARG A 620 -17.52 -15.54 -67.27
N ASP A 621 -18.51 -16.27 -67.76
CA ASP A 621 -18.32 -17.65 -68.18
C ASP A 621 -17.56 -17.74 -69.52
N GLU A 622 -17.91 -16.89 -70.49
CA GLU A 622 -17.27 -16.83 -71.81
C GLU A 622 -15.77 -16.47 -71.72
N PHE A 623 -15.42 -15.51 -70.86
CA PHE A 623 -14.04 -15.00 -70.69
C PHE A 623 -13.32 -15.57 -69.46
N ARG A 624 -13.80 -16.67 -68.89
CA ARG A 624 -13.19 -17.29 -67.69
C ARG A 624 -11.72 -17.68 -67.90
N ASP A 625 -11.33 -17.98 -69.15
CA ASP A 625 -9.96 -18.31 -69.55
C ASP A 625 -8.98 -17.15 -69.36
N MET A 626 -9.46 -15.91 -69.20
CA MET A 626 -8.64 -14.72 -68.97
C MET A 626 -8.06 -14.62 -67.56
N ILE A 627 -8.48 -15.48 -66.62
CA ILE A 627 -7.89 -15.51 -65.28
C ILE A 627 -6.42 -15.94 -65.41
N PRO A 628 -5.44 -15.07 -65.06
CA PRO A 628 -4.02 -15.39 -65.22
C PRO A 628 -3.63 -16.58 -64.34
N ARG A 629 -2.75 -17.46 -64.85
CA ARG A 629 -2.27 -18.64 -64.11
C ARG A 629 -1.00 -18.36 -63.28
N ASP A 630 -0.37 -17.22 -63.51
CA ASP A 630 0.92 -16.78 -62.98
C ASP A 630 0.80 -15.84 -61.77
N LEU A 631 -0.32 -15.88 -61.04
CA LEU A 631 -0.60 -14.99 -59.91
C LEU A 631 0.50 -15.02 -58.82
N ARG A 632 1.12 -16.18 -58.60
CA ARG A 632 2.20 -16.32 -57.62
C ARG A 632 3.42 -15.49 -58.01
N THR A 633 3.83 -15.57 -59.27
CA THR A 633 4.93 -14.78 -59.82
C THR A 633 4.64 -13.29 -59.72
N ALA A 634 3.41 -12.87 -60.04
CA ALA A 634 3.01 -11.47 -59.93
C ALA A 634 3.11 -10.94 -58.47
N ILE A 635 2.68 -11.73 -57.49
CA ILE A 635 2.81 -11.38 -56.06
C ILE A 635 4.28 -11.28 -55.67
N ASP A 636 5.10 -12.27 -56.04
CA ASP A 636 6.51 -12.31 -55.68
C ASP A 636 7.30 -11.14 -56.32
N THR A 637 6.96 -10.73 -57.55
CA THR A 637 7.51 -9.53 -58.20
C THR A 637 7.11 -8.25 -57.45
N THR A 638 5.83 -8.07 -57.12
CA THR A 638 5.37 -6.87 -56.40
C THR A 638 6.02 -6.73 -55.03
N PHE A 639 6.20 -7.83 -54.29
CA PHE A 639 6.88 -7.79 -52.99
C PHE A 639 8.40 -7.61 -53.13
N GLY A 640 9.00 -8.05 -54.24
CA GLY A 640 10.38 -7.74 -54.56
C GLY A 640 10.64 -6.25 -54.79
N GLU A 641 9.63 -5.51 -55.27
CA GLU A 641 9.69 -4.06 -55.52
C GLU A 641 9.31 -3.24 -54.28
N ASP A 642 8.19 -3.58 -53.62
CA ASP A 642 7.69 -2.90 -52.42
C ASP A 642 6.89 -3.86 -51.53
N VAL A 643 7.53 -4.31 -50.44
CA VAL A 643 6.94 -5.22 -49.45
C VAL A 643 5.75 -4.62 -48.68
N SER A 644 5.51 -3.31 -48.76
CA SER A 644 4.37 -2.67 -48.10
C SER A 644 3.05 -2.83 -48.89
N ARG A 645 3.12 -3.23 -50.17
CA ARG A 645 1.93 -3.46 -51.01
C ARG A 645 1.20 -4.75 -50.60
N SER A 646 -0.10 -4.82 -50.87
CA SER A 646 -0.91 -6.02 -50.60
C SER A 646 -0.86 -7.02 -51.77
N TRP A 647 -0.81 -8.32 -51.49
CA TRP A 647 -0.95 -9.36 -52.51
C TRP A 647 -2.26 -9.24 -53.32
N ARG A 648 -3.32 -8.68 -52.71
CA ARG A 648 -4.59 -8.42 -53.42
C ARG A 648 -4.43 -7.35 -54.50
N ALA A 649 -3.59 -6.34 -54.26
CA ALA A 649 -3.29 -5.31 -55.25
C ALA A 649 -2.50 -5.90 -56.43
N ALA A 650 -1.52 -6.77 -56.15
CA ALA A 650 -0.74 -7.47 -57.18
C ALA A 650 -1.61 -8.36 -58.07
N VAL A 651 -2.50 -9.16 -57.47
CA VAL A 651 -3.47 -9.98 -58.21
C VAL A 651 -4.41 -9.10 -59.04
N GLY A 652 -4.95 -8.03 -58.44
CA GLY A 652 -5.85 -7.11 -59.14
C GLY A 652 -5.19 -6.41 -60.33
N GLU A 653 -3.93 -6.02 -60.20
CA GLU A 653 -3.14 -5.42 -61.27
C GLU A 653 -2.86 -6.41 -62.41
N ARG A 654 -2.48 -7.66 -62.08
CA ARG A 654 -2.26 -8.71 -63.08
C ARG A 654 -3.53 -9.07 -63.85
N VAL A 655 -4.67 -9.19 -63.16
CA VAL A 655 -5.97 -9.43 -63.79
C VAL A 655 -6.37 -8.25 -64.67
N ARG A 656 -6.14 -7.01 -64.23
CA ARG A 656 -6.40 -5.81 -65.05
C ARG A 656 -5.60 -5.81 -66.34
N GLN A 657 -4.31 -6.15 -66.29
CA GLN A 657 -3.46 -6.23 -67.49
C GLN A 657 -4.00 -7.23 -68.53
N GLU A 658 -4.49 -8.39 -68.09
CA GLU A 658 -5.12 -9.35 -69.01
C GLU A 658 -6.46 -8.87 -69.56
N LEU A 659 -7.27 -8.18 -68.74
CA LEU A 659 -8.51 -7.54 -69.18
C LEU A 659 -8.25 -6.46 -70.23
N ASP A 660 -7.26 -5.60 -70.01
CA ASP A 660 -6.87 -4.53 -70.93
C ASP A 660 -6.36 -5.11 -72.25
N ARG A 661 -5.60 -6.21 -72.21
CA ARG A 661 -5.08 -6.88 -73.41
C ARG A 661 -6.19 -7.39 -74.34
N ARG A 662 -7.34 -7.79 -73.81
CA ARG A 662 -8.50 -8.27 -74.60
C ARG A 662 -9.67 -7.29 -74.60
N GLN A 663 -9.43 -6.02 -74.25
CA GLN A 663 -10.47 -5.03 -74.07
C GLN A 663 -11.36 -4.86 -75.31
N ASP A 664 -10.79 -4.90 -76.52
CA ASP A 664 -11.56 -4.72 -77.76
C ASP A 664 -12.53 -5.88 -78.03
N SER A 665 -12.10 -7.12 -77.78
CA SER A 665 -12.95 -8.30 -77.89
C SER A 665 -14.08 -8.28 -76.86
N LEU A 666 -13.75 -7.91 -75.62
CA LEU A 666 -14.74 -7.75 -74.56
C LEU A 666 -15.76 -6.65 -74.91
N LYS A 667 -15.31 -5.48 -75.38
CA LYS A 667 -16.17 -4.36 -75.82
C LYS A 667 -17.11 -4.79 -76.96
N ALA A 668 -16.60 -5.49 -77.97
CA ALA A 668 -17.40 -5.97 -79.09
C ALA A 668 -18.50 -6.94 -78.62
N ARG A 669 -18.16 -7.88 -77.74
CA ARG A 669 -19.13 -8.83 -77.19
C ARG A 669 -20.17 -8.18 -76.28
N VAL A 670 -19.76 -7.23 -75.44
CA VAL A 670 -20.68 -6.41 -74.61
C VAL A 670 -21.67 -5.66 -75.51
N ARG A 671 -21.19 -5.00 -76.58
CA ARG A 671 -22.04 -4.28 -77.53
C ARG A 671 -23.08 -5.20 -78.17
N GLN A 672 -22.66 -6.38 -78.63
CA GLN A 672 -23.59 -7.34 -79.23
C GLN A 672 -24.64 -7.81 -78.21
N SER A 673 -24.23 -8.15 -76.99
CA SER A 673 -25.14 -8.61 -75.94
C SER A 673 -26.18 -7.55 -75.55
N ILE A 674 -25.80 -6.26 -75.58
CA ILE A 674 -26.73 -5.15 -75.37
C ILE A 674 -27.72 -5.03 -76.54
N LEU A 675 -27.25 -5.13 -77.79
CA LEU A 675 -28.13 -5.08 -78.97
C LEU A 675 -29.15 -6.21 -78.97
N ASP A 676 -28.71 -7.42 -78.61
CA ASP A 676 -29.57 -8.59 -78.48
C ASP A 676 -30.65 -8.35 -77.42
N ALA A 677 -30.28 -7.85 -76.23
CA ALA A 677 -31.21 -7.53 -75.15
C ALA A 677 -32.22 -6.44 -75.54
N VAL A 678 -31.80 -5.36 -76.20
CA VAL A 678 -32.72 -4.31 -76.68
C VAL A 678 -33.72 -4.87 -77.70
N THR A 679 -33.28 -5.78 -78.58
CA THR A 679 -34.14 -6.39 -79.60
C THR A 679 -35.17 -7.35 -79.00
N ASP A 680 -34.79 -8.11 -77.97
CA ASP A 680 -35.67 -9.07 -77.27
C ASP A 680 -36.70 -8.40 -76.35
N THR A 681 -36.37 -7.24 -75.76
CA THR A 681 -37.21 -6.61 -74.74
C THR A 681 -38.49 -5.94 -75.31
N ARG A 682 -38.64 -5.83 -76.65
CA ARG A 682 -39.72 -5.06 -77.32
C ARG A 682 -40.06 -3.76 -76.57
N ILE A 683 -39.03 -2.94 -76.33
CA ILE A 683 -39.23 -1.52 -76.01
C ILE A 683 -39.57 -0.78 -77.29
#